data_AF-A0A9E3S8Y2-F1
#
_entry.id   AF-A0A9E3S8Y2-F1
#
_cell.length_a   1.000
_cell.length_b   1.000
_cell.length_c   1.000
_cell.angle_alpha   90.00
_cell.angle_beta   90.00
_cell.angle_gamma   90.00
#
_symmetry.space_group_name_H-M   'P 1'
#
loop_
_entity.id
_entity.type
_entity.pdbx_description
1 polymer ?
#
loop_
_entity_poly.entity_id
_entity_poly.type
_entity_poly.pdbx_seq_one_letter_code
_entity_poly.pdbx_strand_id
1 'polypeptide(L)'
;MPKASTQLVGQSPAFRKALDVAAVAAVQDAPVLIHGETGSGKGVFAEYIHRKSARTGRLVSLNCASFQQNLFESELFGYMKGAFTGAAKDTPGLFEAAEGGTLFLDEIGDTPPEIQPRLLRALEEGVVRRVGGTREIDVDVRLVFATNRDLKELIAAGKFREDLYYRINSFVVPVPPLRERMDDLRELALFFLEEASGDRPHTLAVEAIDALTGYAWPGNIRELRSAMGYAAAQAGDRGTITLDDLPESLRGAAPATPATDDDAHTAAFAELYRAGAENPRLWADFLLKLHAHLGNIRFARGDMLACLRAVRGEEPTNNSLVNEWTRHIKPVPLRFGLVHEEGKKVRIDLAACERALAGSFEPVDDNDAETEIRTETQPALQHRARHTNIPAARTTFVGRKQEHAQLVELVLAGKPNLITLTGPGGTGKTRLARETGRSLTGALPGGTWFADLTESRNIEGVAYAVAHALGVPLTGNQSPELAVGAILRERPPCLLILDNFEQVVEVAGAVISDWSEHAPQVRFLVTSRALLGIEGEREFELQALETPDENAPMEAIGRADAVRLFVDRARVHHVGFALDEKSSPTVAKICNRLEGMPLAIELAAARTTIMQPEQIAERMDRKFAMLKSSRRDLSPRQQSLEATIDWSYDLLDDAERWVFAQMSVFRGGFFLEAAETILDLSRHPEAPPVIDLVQGLREKSLLRALETPFETRFAMYQVIQEYAAARWLELANDAEREAVQQRFADYFTDYAAHWDSRSYTTDAVEALDRLDLARNNIGAVMEACAARNDVERFTRLTLNMYTLLRVRGPARQRVPALQSALRAHGDIETPDRARLQFLLSQTERETGDPVKAREDGEEAVRVAERLGDEGLIATAKFNFAGMEYGAGNVARAQALHREVLPVFRKLGNRLNEARVLSRMALAGATLNEFDEAVENSRKSEEILRELGDLPGIAFVLSTRGTIYNRQGLQEEGLKYIEQSERISRELDDKRMITLCLGNRALINRQLRRFEPAEKLILDCSELARELGDRVTLAKNLMNAGIMYNELARYDDARRVSREASDLFAAQQHPHLQAVCVENIAFAAGKQGDLDGALARFKEALALLGDGAPEVAAGIRTAMAETLLDHDRTAESAELARECVGYWRAHGRPDNRDYFRALTALALAGSDAEAAREALELAPRLHILDSDPSPLARESLRKLKNISGATTRT
;
A
#
# COMPACT_ATOMS: atom_id res chain seq x y z
N MET A 1 31.80 5.22 -34.83
CA MET A 1 32.32 4.21 -33.90
C MET A 1 32.13 4.74 -32.50
N PRO A 2 31.41 4.07 -31.59
CA PRO A 2 31.30 4.53 -30.21
C PRO A 2 32.66 4.39 -29.53
N LYS A 3 33.18 5.48 -28.93
CA LYS A 3 34.47 5.48 -28.22
C LYS A 3 34.36 4.56 -26.99
N ALA A 4 35.30 3.62 -26.88
CA ALA A 4 35.30 2.59 -25.84
C ALA A 4 35.61 3.17 -24.44
N SER A 5 34.95 2.64 -23.41
CA SER A 5 35.09 2.94 -21.96
C SER A 5 36.44 2.54 -21.34
N THR A 6 37.51 2.46 -22.14
CA THR A 6 38.80 1.79 -21.80
C THR A 6 40.01 2.68 -22.06
N GLN A 7 39.78 4.00 -22.11
CA GLN A 7 40.83 5.00 -22.29
C GLN A 7 41.34 5.48 -20.93
N LEU A 8 42.65 5.37 -20.72
CA LEU A 8 43.35 6.00 -19.60
C LEU A 8 43.47 7.50 -19.90
N VAL A 9 42.80 8.33 -19.08
CA VAL A 9 42.76 9.80 -19.20
C VAL A 9 43.48 10.41 -18.01
N GLY A 10 44.39 11.35 -18.27
CA GLY A 10 45.15 12.07 -17.26
C GLY A 10 46.57 12.46 -17.71
N GLN A 11 47.07 13.57 -17.19
CA GLN A 11 48.38 14.15 -17.47
C GLN A 11 49.19 14.48 -16.20
N SER A 12 48.60 14.32 -15.02
CA SER A 12 49.28 14.59 -13.75
C SER A 12 50.59 13.79 -13.61
N PRO A 13 51.63 14.35 -12.97
CA PRO A 13 52.91 13.67 -12.80
C PRO A 13 52.78 12.30 -12.09
N ALA A 14 51.90 12.20 -11.09
CA ALA A 14 51.63 10.96 -10.37
C ALA A 14 51.00 9.88 -11.26
N PHE A 15 50.04 10.27 -12.11
CA PHE A 15 49.41 9.37 -13.06
C PHE A 15 50.38 8.90 -14.16
N ARG A 16 51.18 9.82 -14.72
CA ARG A 16 52.21 9.49 -15.72
C ARG A 16 53.23 8.50 -15.18
N LYS A 17 53.69 8.69 -13.94
CA LYS A 17 54.60 7.76 -13.27
C LYS A 17 53.99 6.36 -13.13
N ALA A 18 52.71 6.26 -12.75
CA ALA A 18 52.01 4.98 -12.68
C ALA A 18 51.87 4.32 -14.07
N LEU A 19 51.58 5.13 -15.10
CA LEU A 19 51.46 4.67 -16.49
C LEU A 19 52.78 4.14 -17.05
N ASP A 20 53.90 4.81 -16.78
CA ASP A 20 55.23 4.38 -17.22
C ASP A 20 55.59 3.02 -16.61
N VAL A 21 55.32 2.83 -15.31
CA VAL A 21 55.53 1.54 -14.64
C VAL A 21 54.62 0.46 -15.22
N ALA A 22 53.34 0.78 -15.47
CA ALA A 22 52.40 -0.15 -16.11
C ALA A 22 52.82 -0.53 -17.54
N ALA A 23 53.39 0.41 -18.30
CA ALA A 23 53.89 0.17 -19.66
C ALA A 23 55.12 -0.76 -19.66
N VAL A 24 56.06 -0.55 -18.75
CA VAL A 24 57.21 -1.45 -18.55
C VAL A 24 56.73 -2.84 -18.12
N ALA A 25 55.81 -2.90 -17.15
CA ALA A 25 55.25 -4.15 -16.69
C ALA A 25 54.51 -4.89 -17.82
N ALA A 26 53.77 -4.20 -18.69
CA ALA A 26 52.99 -4.82 -19.76
C ALA A 26 53.83 -5.67 -20.74
N VAL A 27 55.04 -5.22 -21.08
CA VAL A 27 55.94 -5.92 -22.01
C VAL A 27 56.62 -7.14 -21.37
N GLN A 28 56.69 -7.18 -20.05
CA GLN A 28 57.23 -8.31 -19.30
C GLN A 28 56.12 -9.34 -19.03
N ASP A 29 56.40 -10.62 -19.22
CA ASP A 29 55.44 -11.69 -18.92
C ASP A 29 55.49 -12.10 -17.43
N ALA A 30 55.57 -11.09 -16.56
CA ALA A 30 55.70 -11.24 -15.12
C ALA A 30 54.39 -10.86 -14.40
N PRO A 31 54.19 -11.37 -13.17
CA PRO A 31 53.07 -10.98 -12.31
C PRO A 31 53.12 -9.50 -11.95
N VAL A 32 51.96 -8.84 -11.94
CA VAL A 32 51.85 -7.40 -11.64
C VAL A 32 50.90 -7.18 -10.47
N LEU A 33 51.33 -6.39 -9.49
CA LEU A 33 50.52 -5.94 -8.36
C LEU A 33 50.14 -4.46 -8.53
N ILE A 34 48.85 -4.19 -8.65
CA ILE A 34 48.29 -2.84 -8.77
C ILE A 34 47.81 -2.39 -7.38
N HIS A 35 48.50 -1.41 -6.81
CA HIS A 35 48.18 -0.88 -5.50
C HIS A 35 47.47 0.46 -5.62
N GLY A 36 46.32 0.63 -4.96
CA GLY A 36 45.62 1.90 -4.95
C GLY A 36 44.28 1.83 -4.24
N GLU A 37 43.73 2.98 -3.85
CA GLU A 37 42.49 3.04 -3.10
C GLU A 37 41.29 2.49 -3.87
N THR A 38 40.22 2.17 -3.15
CA THR A 38 38.95 1.77 -3.76
C THR A 38 38.44 2.89 -4.66
N GLY A 39 38.06 2.55 -5.90
CA GLY A 39 37.54 3.52 -6.87
C GLY A 39 38.59 4.36 -7.63
N SER A 40 39.90 4.11 -7.44
CA SER A 40 41.00 4.82 -8.13
C SER A 40 41.25 4.40 -9.60
N GLY A 41 40.57 3.36 -10.10
CA GLY A 41 40.70 2.91 -11.49
C GLY A 41 41.65 1.73 -11.74
N LYS A 42 41.97 0.92 -10.71
CA LYS A 42 42.86 -0.26 -10.82
C LYS A 42 42.51 -1.24 -11.96
N GLY A 43 41.22 -1.49 -12.19
CA GLY A 43 40.77 -2.36 -13.30
C GLY A 43 41.13 -1.83 -14.69
N VAL A 44 41.14 -0.51 -14.89
CA VAL A 44 41.53 0.11 -16.17
C VAL A 44 43.04 -0.05 -16.42
N PHE A 45 43.84 -0.01 -15.35
CA PHE A 45 45.27 -0.32 -15.43
C PHE A 45 45.53 -1.79 -15.75
N ALA A 46 44.77 -2.73 -15.17
CA ALA A 46 44.88 -4.15 -15.49
C ALA A 46 44.56 -4.42 -16.98
N GLU A 47 43.52 -3.79 -17.51
CA GLU A 47 43.16 -3.88 -18.93
C GLU A 47 44.21 -3.24 -19.85
N TYR A 48 44.77 -2.09 -19.45
CA TYR A 48 45.89 -1.49 -20.17
C TYR A 48 47.10 -2.42 -20.26
N ILE A 49 47.48 -3.06 -19.14
CA ILE A 49 48.60 -4.00 -19.07
C ILE A 49 48.34 -5.20 -19.99
N HIS A 50 47.14 -5.77 -19.95
CA HIS A 50 46.76 -6.88 -20.83
C HIS A 50 46.86 -6.50 -22.31
N ARG A 51 46.25 -5.38 -22.71
CA ARG A 51 46.23 -4.90 -24.09
C ARG A 51 47.61 -4.53 -24.64
N LYS A 52 48.54 -4.13 -23.78
CA LYS A 52 49.93 -3.78 -24.14
C LYS A 52 50.90 -4.95 -24.01
N SER A 53 50.43 -6.12 -23.59
CA SER A 53 51.23 -7.35 -23.52
C SER A 53 51.26 -8.11 -24.84
N ALA A 54 52.12 -9.13 -24.92
CA ALA A 54 52.17 -10.06 -26.06
C ALA A 54 51.07 -11.15 -26.01
N ARG A 55 50.24 -11.18 -24.96
CA ARG A 55 49.20 -12.20 -24.76
C ARG A 55 48.00 -11.93 -25.66
N THR A 56 47.50 -12.96 -26.34
CA THR A 56 46.35 -12.87 -27.28
C THR A 56 45.06 -13.49 -26.75
N GLY A 57 45.12 -14.23 -25.62
CA GLY A 57 43.94 -14.77 -24.94
C GLY A 57 43.12 -13.68 -24.25
N ARG A 58 42.00 -14.06 -23.62
CA ARG A 58 41.09 -13.09 -22.98
C ARG A 58 41.60 -12.61 -21.62
N LEU A 59 41.21 -11.40 -21.23
CA LEU A 59 41.26 -10.93 -19.86
C LEU A 59 40.06 -11.49 -19.08
N VAL A 60 40.33 -12.27 -18.04
CA VAL A 60 39.33 -12.82 -17.11
C VAL A 60 39.50 -12.11 -15.78
N SER A 61 38.43 -11.54 -15.22
CA SER A 61 38.49 -10.79 -13.96
C SER A 61 37.69 -11.48 -12.86
N LEU A 62 38.24 -11.53 -11.65
CA LEU A 62 37.60 -12.03 -10.44
C LEU A 62 37.82 -11.03 -9.30
N ASN A 63 36.75 -10.66 -8.59
CA ASN A 63 36.88 -9.92 -7.33
C ASN A 63 36.95 -10.94 -6.18
N CYS A 64 38.03 -10.90 -5.40
CA CYS A 64 38.28 -11.86 -4.33
C CYS A 64 37.40 -11.63 -3.09
N ALA A 65 36.85 -10.44 -2.88
CA ALA A 65 35.97 -10.13 -1.75
C ALA A 65 34.50 -10.55 -1.96
N SER A 66 34.11 -10.99 -3.16
CA SER A 66 32.69 -11.26 -3.49
C SER A 66 32.20 -12.69 -3.24
N PHE A 67 33.01 -13.61 -2.70
CA PHE A 67 32.67 -15.04 -2.58
C PHE A 67 32.81 -15.60 -1.16
N GLN A 68 31.98 -16.60 -0.80
CA GLN A 68 32.20 -17.45 0.38
C GLN A 68 33.39 -18.41 0.12
N GLN A 69 34.21 -18.72 1.14
CA GLN A 69 35.51 -19.43 1.02
C GLN A 69 35.47 -20.69 0.13
N ASN A 70 34.50 -21.59 0.34
CA ASN A 70 34.38 -22.86 -0.40
C ASN A 70 34.00 -22.67 -1.89
N LEU A 71 33.36 -21.55 -2.20
CA LEU A 71 32.87 -21.23 -3.54
C LEU A 71 33.96 -20.56 -4.39
N PHE A 72 34.76 -19.70 -3.75
CA PHE A 72 35.88 -19.00 -4.37
C PHE A 72 36.89 -19.98 -4.97
N GLU A 73 37.21 -21.05 -4.25
CA GLU A 73 38.11 -22.11 -4.72
C GLU A 73 37.57 -22.82 -5.97
N SER A 74 36.26 -23.14 -5.98
CA SER A 74 35.60 -23.86 -7.07
C SER A 74 35.45 -23.04 -8.35
N GLU A 75 35.30 -21.72 -8.25
CA GLU A 75 35.28 -20.80 -9.41
C GLU A 75 36.70 -20.63 -9.98
N LEU A 76 37.68 -20.38 -9.10
CA LEU A 76 39.05 -20.10 -9.51
C LEU A 76 39.71 -21.31 -10.18
N PHE A 77 39.59 -22.50 -9.58
CA PHE A 77 40.27 -23.73 -10.04
C PHE A 77 39.35 -24.73 -10.75
N GLY A 78 38.03 -24.53 -10.74
CA GLY A 78 37.07 -25.49 -11.28
C GLY A 78 36.79 -26.63 -10.31
N TYR A 79 35.83 -27.50 -10.62
CA TYR A 79 35.48 -28.65 -9.78
C TYR A 79 35.07 -29.87 -10.60
N MET A 80 35.27 -31.05 -10.01
CA MET A 80 34.81 -32.33 -10.56
C MET A 80 33.40 -32.66 -10.08
N LYS A 81 32.67 -33.46 -10.85
CA LYS A 81 31.38 -34.04 -10.45
C LYS A 81 31.55 -34.75 -9.10
N GLY A 82 30.71 -34.39 -8.13
CA GLY A 82 30.74 -34.94 -6.77
C GLY A 82 31.73 -34.27 -5.81
N ALA A 83 32.41 -33.18 -6.19
CA ALA A 83 33.32 -32.46 -5.30
C ALA A 83 32.62 -31.82 -4.08
N PHE A 84 31.33 -31.50 -4.20
CA PHE A 84 30.46 -31.02 -3.11
C PHE A 84 28.98 -31.26 -3.47
N THR A 85 28.07 -31.11 -2.51
CA THR A 85 26.61 -31.22 -2.70
C THR A 85 26.11 -30.22 -3.74
N GLY A 86 25.69 -30.71 -4.91
CA GLY A 86 25.28 -29.90 -6.07
C GLY A 86 26.24 -29.90 -7.26
N ALA A 87 27.44 -30.49 -7.15
CA ALA A 87 28.39 -30.66 -8.24
C ALA A 87 27.94 -31.77 -9.23
N ALA A 88 26.93 -31.49 -10.05
CA ALA A 88 26.31 -32.48 -10.96
C ALA A 88 27.15 -32.81 -12.21
N LYS A 89 28.08 -31.93 -12.59
CA LYS A 89 28.98 -32.07 -13.77
C LYS A 89 30.34 -31.43 -13.49
N ASP A 90 31.35 -31.83 -14.26
CA ASP A 90 32.67 -31.20 -14.24
C ASP A 90 32.59 -29.78 -14.82
N THR A 91 33.22 -28.82 -14.13
CA THR A 91 33.23 -27.41 -14.54
C THR A 91 34.67 -26.89 -14.52
N PRO A 92 35.19 -26.31 -15.64
CA PRO A 92 36.51 -25.72 -15.68
C PRO A 92 36.60 -24.43 -14.85
N GLY A 93 37.77 -24.15 -14.30
CA GLY A 93 38.03 -22.96 -13.49
C GLY A 93 38.38 -21.70 -14.30
N LEU A 94 38.49 -20.57 -13.61
CA LEU A 94 38.90 -19.29 -14.22
C LEU A 94 40.35 -19.28 -14.70
N PHE A 95 41.23 -20.11 -14.12
CA PHE A 95 42.57 -20.34 -14.69
C PHE A 95 42.50 -20.96 -16.09
N GLU A 96 41.76 -22.06 -16.26
CA GLU A 96 41.54 -22.69 -17.57
C GLU A 96 40.80 -21.73 -18.52
N ALA A 97 39.92 -20.88 -17.98
CA ALA A 97 39.22 -19.87 -18.75
C ALA A 97 40.18 -18.82 -19.33
N ALA A 98 41.24 -18.45 -18.59
CA ALA A 98 42.17 -17.39 -18.95
C ALA A 98 43.35 -17.84 -19.82
N GLU A 99 43.33 -19.08 -20.32
CA GLU A 99 44.41 -19.70 -21.11
C GLU A 99 44.91 -18.81 -22.26
N GLY A 100 46.22 -18.61 -22.33
CA GLY A 100 46.91 -17.73 -23.29
C GLY A 100 46.66 -16.23 -23.08
N GLY A 101 45.93 -15.86 -22.02
CA GLY A 101 45.44 -14.52 -21.73
C GLY A 101 45.93 -13.98 -20.39
N THR A 102 45.06 -13.31 -19.64
CA THR A 102 45.41 -12.71 -18.34
C THR A 102 44.28 -12.92 -17.34
N LEU A 103 44.61 -13.39 -16.14
CA LEU A 103 43.68 -13.50 -15.01
C LEU A 103 43.94 -12.33 -14.04
N PHE A 104 42.94 -11.47 -13.90
CA PHE A 104 42.94 -10.31 -13.02
C PHE A 104 42.20 -10.62 -11.72
N LEU A 105 42.93 -10.62 -10.61
CA LEU A 105 42.40 -10.85 -9.27
C LEU A 105 42.35 -9.51 -8.50
N ASP A 106 41.15 -8.93 -8.43
CA ASP A 106 40.90 -7.70 -7.68
C ASP A 106 40.71 -8.02 -6.19
N GLU A 107 41.21 -7.12 -5.34
CA GLU A 107 41.20 -7.26 -3.87
C GLU A 107 41.92 -8.53 -3.37
N ILE A 108 43.13 -8.82 -3.89
CA ILE A 108 43.94 -10.01 -3.52
C ILE A 108 44.18 -10.13 -1.99
N GLY A 109 44.20 -9.02 -1.27
CA GLY A 109 44.32 -8.99 0.20
C GLY A 109 43.11 -9.56 0.95
N ASP A 110 42.00 -9.82 0.27
CA ASP A 110 40.80 -10.49 0.81
C ASP A 110 40.78 -11.99 0.50
N THR A 111 41.84 -12.53 -0.10
CA THR A 111 41.91 -13.96 -0.44
C THR A 111 42.04 -14.84 0.81
N PRO A 112 41.19 -15.86 0.99
CA PRO A 112 41.26 -16.77 2.13
C PRO A 112 42.64 -17.45 2.27
N PRO A 113 43.20 -17.56 3.49
CA PRO A 113 44.53 -18.16 3.72
C PRO A 113 44.69 -19.57 3.16
N GLU A 114 43.61 -20.35 3.09
CA GLU A 114 43.61 -21.74 2.61
C GLU A 114 43.87 -21.85 1.09
N ILE A 115 43.60 -20.76 0.35
CA ILE A 115 43.64 -20.71 -1.12
C ILE A 115 44.96 -20.11 -1.62
N GLN A 116 45.62 -19.30 -0.79
CA GLN A 116 46.91 -18.69 -1.08
C GLN A 116 48.01 -19.70 -1.47
N PRO A 117 48.13 -20.90 -0.84
CA PRO A 117 49.11 -21.92 -1.27
C PRO A 117 48.86 -22.43 -2.70
N ARG A 118 47.60 -22.54 -3.13
CA ARG A 118 47.26 -23.01 -4.48
C ARG A 118 47.45 -21.92 -5.53
N LEU A 119 47.19 -20.66 -5.16
CA LEU A 119 47.55 -19.51 -5.98
C LEU A 119 49.06 -19.40 -6.17
N LEU A 120 49.83 -19.56 -5.09
CA LEU A 120 51.30 -19.61 -5.15
C LEU A 120 51.77 -20.72 -6.09
N ARG A 121 51.17 -21.92 -5.96
CA ARG A 121 51.50 -23.05 -6.84
C ARG A 121 51.18 -22.78 -8.31
N ALA A 122 50.02 -22.21 -8.62
CA ALA A 122 49.65 -21.83 -9.98
C ALA A 122 50.61 -20.77 -10.55
N LEU A 123 51.09 -19.85 -9.71
CA LEU A 123 52.03 -18.78 -10.05
C LEU A 123 53.47 -19.28 -10.26
N GLU A 124 53.89 -20.33 -9.55
CA GLU A 124 55.25 -20.88 -9.62
C GLU A 124 55.41 -22.00 -10.65
N GLU A 125 54.45 -22.92 -10.69
CA GLU A 125 54.53 -24.15 -11.48
C GLU A 125 53.72 -24.07 -12.79
N GLY A 126 52.81 -23.10 -12.93
CA GLY A 126 51.92 -23.01 -14.10
C GLY A 126 50.90 -24.14 -14.18
N VAL A 127 50.62 -24.80 -13.05
CA VAL A 127 49.66 -25.92 -12.99
C VAL A 127 48.56 -25.67 -11.97
N VAL A 128 47.35 -26.10 -12.31
CA VAL A 128 46.17 -26.05 -11.42
C VAL A 128 45.53 -27.43 -11.27
N ARG A 129 44.81 -27.62 -10.17
CA ARG A 129 44.01 -28.82 -9.90
C ARG A 129 42.58 -28.41 -9.57
N ARG A 130 41.60 -29.05 -10.23
CA ARG A 130 40.18 -28.87 -9.93
C ARG A 130 39.86 -29.37 -8.52
N VAL A 131 38.92 -28.70 -7.85
CA VAL A 131 38.42 -29.12 -6.54
C VAL A 131 37.79 -30.51 -6.65
N GLY A 132 38.21 -31.43 -5.77
CA GLY A 132 37.82 -32.85 -5.80
C GLY A 132 38.52 -33.70 -6.86
N GLY A 133 39.43 -33.13 -7.66
CA GLY A 133 40.20 -33.84 -8.69
C GLY A 133 41.67 -34.03 -8.30
N THR A 134 42.29 -35.12 -8.78
CA THR A 134 43.72 -35.42 -8.57
C THR A 134 44.58 -35.11 -9.81
N ARG A 135 43.96 -34.75 -10.94
CA ARG A 135 44.64 -34.44 -12.20
C ARG A 135 45.20 -33.01 -12.20
N GLU A 136 46.47 -32.88 -12.55
CA GLU A 136 47.11 -31.60 -12.83
C GLU A 136 46.80 -31.13 -14.26
N ILE A 137 46.59 -29.83 -14.40
CA ILE A 137 46.25 -29.15 -15.65
C ILE A 137 47.25 -28.02 -15.83
N ASP A 138 48.07 -28.10 -16.88
CA ASP A 138 48.96 -27.02 -17.29
C ASP A 138 48.12 -25.83 -17.79
N VAL A 139 48.42 -24.63 -17.30
CA VAL A 139 47.76 -23.37 -17.68
C VAL A 139 48.79 -22.29 -17.98
N ASP A 140 48.72 -21.71 -19.18
CA ASP A 140 49.58 -20.59 -19.58
C ASP A 140 48.83 -19.27 -19.40
N VAL A 141 48.85 -18.73 -18.17
CA VAL A 141 48.07 -17.55 -17.78
C VAL A 141 48.94 -16.51 -17.08
N ARG A 142 48.89 -15.27 -17.57
CA ARG A 142 49.49 -14.14 -16.86
C ARG A 142 48.61 -13.69 -15.70
N LEU A 143 49.19 -13.47 -14.52
CA LEU A 143 48.46 -13.01 -13.33
C LEU A 143 48.65 -11.51 -13.07
N VAL A 144 47.55 -10.79 -12.89
CA VAL A 144 47.53 -9.38 -12.46
C VAL A 144 46.68 -9.30 -11.20
N PHE A 145 47.20 -8.66 -10.17
CA PHE A 145 46.56 -8.55 -8.86
C PHE A 145 46.27 -7.09 -8.56
N ALA A 146 45.19 -6.80 -7.82
CA ALA A 146 44.93 -5.47 -7.29
C ALA A 146 44.58 -5.50 -5.80
N THR A 147 44.98 -4.48 -5.06
CA THR A 147 44.62 -4.32 -3.64
C THR A 147 44.58 -2.85 -3.22
N ASN A 148 43.74 -2.56 -2.24
CA ASN A 148 43.71 -1.29 -1.50
C ASN A 148 44.26 -1.45 -0.06
N ARG A 149 44.57 -2.67 0.37
CA ARG A 149 45.10 -2.98 1.71
C ARG A 149 46.61 -3.10 1.70
N ASP A 150 47.24 -2.77 2.82
CA ASP A 150 48.66 -3.02 3.04
C ASP A 150 48.89 -4.53 3.27
N LEU A 151 49.48 -5.19 2.27
CA LEU A 151 49.78 -6.62 2.34
C LEU A 151 50.83 -6.95 3.41
N LYS A 152 51.71 -6.00 3.78
CA LYS A 152 52.71 -6.22 4.84
C LYS A 152 52.07 -6.29 6.21
N GLU A 153 51.07 -5.46 6.46
CA GLU A 153 50.26 -5.52 7.69
C GLU A 153 49.48 -6.85 7.77
N LEU A 154 48.95 -7.33 6.63
CA LEU A 154 48.25 -8.62 6.60
C LEU A 154 49.20 -9.81 6.82
N ILE A 155 50.46 -9.72 6.40
CA ILE A 155 51.50 -10.71 6.73
C ILE A 155 51.77 -10.70 8.24
N ALA A 156 51.97 -9.52 8.83
CA ALA A 156 52.21 -9.37 10.27
C ALA A 156 51.04 -9.92 11.10
N ALA A 157 49.81 -9.81 10.59
CA ALA A 157 48.60 -10.36 11.21
C ALA A 157 48.35 -11.86 10.92
N GLY A 158 49.24 -12.55 10.19
CA GLY A 158 49.09 -13.96 9.83
C GLY A 158 47.97 -14.25 8.83
N LYS A 159 47.43 -13.23 8.16
CA LYS A 159 46.30 -13.33 7.22
C LYS A 159 46.73 -13.42 5.75
N PHE A 160 47.99 -13.11 5.44
CA PHE A 160 48.55 -13.23 4.11
C PHE A 160 49.93 -13.90 4.17
N ARG A 161 50.20 -14.82 3.24
CA ARG A 161 51.47 -15.55 3.23
C ARG A 161 52.60 -14.70 2.67
N GLU A 162 53.73 -14.74 3.37
CA GLU A 162 54.93 -13.98 3.02
C GLU A 162 55.52 -14.43 1.66
N ASP A 163 55.51 -15.74 1.39
CA ASP A 163 56.01 -16.33 0.15
C ASP A 163 55.22 -15.88 -1.10
N LEU A 164 53.89 -15.87 -1.01
CA LEU A 164 53.01 -15.34 -2.06
C LEU A 164 53.24 -13.85 -2.31
N TYR A 165 53.41 -13.05 -1.24
CA TYR A 165 53.70 -11.62 -1.38
C TYR A 165 54.98 -11.36 -2.17
N TYR A 166 56.10 -12.03 -1.82
CA TYR A 166 57.35 -11.83 -2.55
C TYR A 166 57.24 -12.20 -4.03
N ARG A 167 56.38 -13.16 -4.40
CA ARG A 167 56.19 -13.58 -5.78
C ARG A 167 55.35 -12.60 -6.60
N ILE A 168 54.28 -12.05 -6.02
CA ILE A 168 53.40 -11.09 -6.71
C ILE A 168 53.92 -9.65 -6.70
N ASN A 169 54.82 -9.31 -5.78
CA ASN A 169 55.38 -7.96 -5.63
C ASN A 169 56.52 -7.63 -6.63
N SER A 170 56.57 -8.33 -7.76
CA SER A 170 57.63 -8.19 -8.78
C SER A 170 57.53 -6.87 -9.57
N PHE A 171 56.32 -6.49 -9.98
CA PHE A 171 56.03 -5.20 -10.59
C PHE A 171 54.88 -4.55 -9.82
N VAL A 172 55.15 -3.44 -9.12
CA VAL A 172 54.13 -2.71 -8.35
C VAL A 172 53.73 -1.44 -9.09
N VAL A 173 52.45 -1.34 -9.46
CA VAL A 173 51.87 -0.16 -10.11
C VAL A 173 51.08 0.63 -9.06
N PRO A 174 51.61 1.76 -8.53
CA PRO A 174 50.89 2.58 -7.58
C PRO A 174 49.92 3.50 -8.32
N VAL A 175 48.61 3.21 -8.25
CA VAL A 175 47.56 4.02 -8.85
C VAL A 175 47.14 5.11 -7.85
N PRO A 176 47.41 6.40 -8.16
CA PRO A 176 47.12 7.49 -7.23
C PRO A 176 45.59 7.70 -7.09
N PRO A 177 45.10 8.00 -5.87
CA PRO A 177 43.72 8.45 -5.67
C PRO A 177 43.48 9.81 -6.34
N LEU A 178 42.21 10.15 -6.61
CA LEU A 178 41.86 11.34 -7.40
C LEU A 178 42.41 12.64 -6.78
N ARG A 179 42.42 12.75 -5.46
CA ARG A 179 42.97 13.88 -4.70
C ARG A 179 44.48 14.12 -4.91
N GLU A 180 45.23 13.11 -5.34
CA GLU A 180 46.67 13.22 -5.66
C GLU A 180 46.92 13.51 -7.15
N ARG A 181 45.85 13.62 -7.94
CA ARG A 181 45.85 13.89 -9.39
C ARG A 181 44.75 14.89 -9.78
N MET A 182 44.52 15.90 -8.94
CA MET A 182 43.47 16.91 -9.13
C MET A 182 43.66 17.72 -10.42
N ASP A 183 44.89 17.81 -10.95
CA ASP A 183 45.17 18.39 -12.28
C ASP A 183 44.39 17.68 -13.41
N ASP A 184 44.04 16.40 -13.21
CA ASP A 184 43.28 15.59 -14.17
C ASP A 184 41.76 15.72 -13.97
N LEU A 185 41.29 16.36 -12.89
CA LEU A 185 39.89 16.38 -12.49
C LEU A 185 38.99 16.92 -13.60
N ARG A 186 39.38 18.04 -14.20
CA ARG A 186 38.60 18.69 -15.26
C ARG A 186 38.49 17.81 -16.50
N GLU A 187 39.60 17.21 -16.92
CA GLU A 187 39.66 16.35 -18.10
C GLU A 187 38.85 15.06 -17.88
N LEU A 188 38.93 14.47 -16.68
CA LEU A 188 38.12 13.32 -16.27
C LEU A 188 36.62 13.64 -16.18
N ALA A 189 36.26 14.80 -15.61
CA ALA A 189 34.88 15.22 -15.49
C ALA A 189 34.22 15.40 -16.86
N LEU A 190 34.91 16.08 -17.79
CA LEU A 190 34.45 16.22 -19.18
C LEU A 190 34.36 14.87 -19.89
N PHE A 191 35.33 13.98 -19.70
CA PHE A 191 35.31 12.64 -20.27
C PHE A 191 34.08 11.84 -19.82
N PHE A 192 33.72 11.88 -18.52
CA PHE A 192 32.54 11.18 -18.02
C PHE A 192 31.22 11.85 -18.41
N LEU A 193 31.21 13.17 -18.61
CA LEU A 193 30.05 13.86 -19.18
C LEU A 193 29.81 13.44 -20.64
N GLU A 194 30.87 13.37 -21.46
CA GLU A 194 30.77 12.84 -22.83
C GLU A 194 30.29 11.38 -22.83
N GLU A 195 30.81 10.54 -21.94
CA GLU A 195 30.39 9.14 -21.80
C GLU A 195 28.89 9.03 -21.45
N ALA A 196 28.39 9.89 -20.56
CA ALA A 196 27.00 9.86 -20.11
C ALA A 196 26.00 10.51 -21.10
N SER A 197 26.44 11.47 -21.91
CA SER A 197 25.55 12.30 -22.75
C SER A 197 25.60 11.96 -24.25
N GLY A 198 26.54 11.13 -24.72
CA GLY A 198 26.65 10.73 -26.12
C GLY A 198 27.13 11.87 -27.03
N ASP A 199 26.45 12.10 -28.16
CA ASP A 199 26.81 13.13 -29.16
C ASP A 199 26.44 14.57 -28.73
N ARG A 200 25.99 14.79 -27.49
CA ARG A 200 25.54 16.10 -26.99
C ARG A 200 26.66 16.81 -26.23
N PRO A 201 27.19 17.95 -26.70
CA PRO A 201 28.29 18.62 -26.02
C PRO A 201 27.80 19.25 -24.72
N HIS A 202 28.39 18.84 -23.59
CA HIS A 202 28.17 19.45 -22.28
C HIS A 202 29.38 20.28 -21.85
N THR A 203 29.13 21.40 -21.17
CA THR A 203 30.17 22.25 -20.58
C THR A 203 29.95 22.40 -19.07
N LEU A 204 31.02 22.61 -18.31
CA LEU A 204 30.96 22.84 -16.87
C LEU A 204 31.10 24.35 -16.59
N ALA A 205 30.17 24.92 -15.82
CA ALA A 205 30.27 26.29 -15.30
C ALA A 205 31.42 26.41 -14.29
N VAL A 206 31.95 27.62 -14.09
CA VAL A 206 33.11 27.87 -13.22
C VAL A 206 32.81 27.45 -11.78
N GLU A 207 31.62 27.77 -11.29
CA GLU A 207 31.15 27.46 -9.95
C GLU A 207 31.00 25.95 -9.72
N ALA A 208 30.64 25.21 -10.78
CA ALA A 208 30.59 23.75 -10.73
C ALA A 208 32.00 23.15 -10.68
N ILE A 209 32.96 23.69 -11.43
CA ILE A 209 34.36 23.25 -11.39
C ILE A 209 34.98 23.53 -10.01
N ASP A 210 34.70 24.70 -9.43
CA ASP A 210 35.20 25.07 -8.10
C ASP A 210 34.65 24.12 -7.01
N ALA A 211 33.36 23.78 -7.07
CA ALA A 211 32.76 22.81 -6.17
C ALA A 211 33.35 21.40 -6.32
N LEU A 212 33.61 20.96 -7.56
CA LEU A 212 34.28 19.68 -7.83
C LEU A 212 35.73 19.68 -7.33
N THR A 213 36.43 20.81 -7.41
CA THR A 213 37.82 20.96 -6.97
C THR A 213 37.94 21.02 -5.44
N GLY A 214 36.95 21.62 -4.76
CA GLY A 214 36.89 21.72 -3.30
C GLY A 214 36.48 20.42 -2.59
N TYR A 215 36.07 19.39 -3.33
CA TYR A 215 35.63 18.13 -2.76
C TYR A 215 36.78 17.13 -2.58
N ALA A 216 36.79 16.41 -1.45
CA ALA A 216 37.88 15.49 -1.10
C ALA A 216 37.87 14.15 -1.88
N TRP A 217 36.79 13.85 -2.59
CA TRP A 217 36.60 12.62 -3.39
C TRP A 217 36.88 11.31 -2.64
N PRO A 218 36.22 11.03 -1.50
CA PRO A 218 36.41 9.79 -0.75
C PRO A 218 36.08 8.51 -1.54
N GLY A 219 35.22 8.59 -2.56
CA GLY A 219 34.93 7.50 -3.49
C GLY A 219 35.77 7.50 -4.76
N ASN A 220 36.79 8.37 -4.85
CA ASN A 220 37.73 8.51 -5.96
C ASN A 220 37.04 8.69 -7.33
N ILE A 221 37.66 8.21 -8.41
CA ILE A 221 37.19 8.36 -9.80
C ILE A 221 35.80 7.72 -10.00
N ARG A 222 35.46 6.67 -9.23
CA ARG A 222 34.14 6.03 -9.27
C ARG A 222 33.04 6.99 -8.84
N GLU A 223 33.26 7.75 -7.78
CA GLU A 223 32.33 8.78 -7.31
C GLU A 223 32.21 9.94 -8.30
N LEU A 224 33.33 10.39 -8.86
CA LEU A 224 33.34 11.42 -9.92
C LEU A 224 32.48 11.01 -11.12
N ARG A 225 32.63 9.76 -11.61
CA ARG A 225 31.83 9.25 -12.73
C ARG A 225 30.33 9.25 -12.40
N SER A 226 29.95 8.80 -11.20
CA SER A 226 28.56 8.83 -10.75
C SER A 226 28.02 10.26 -10.63
N ALA A 227 28.80 11.19 -10.11
CA ALA A 227 28.43 12.60 -9.98
C ALA A 227 28.21 13.26 -11.35
N MET A 228 29.07 12.98 -12.33
CA MET A 228 28.91 13.51 -13.69
C MET A 228 27.71 12.89 -14.43
N GLY A 229 27.44 11.59 -14.24
CA GLY A 229 26.24 10.95 -14.77
C GLY A 229 24.95 11.57 -14.21
N TYR A 230 24.92 11.87 -12.91
CA TYR A 230 23.81 12.59 -12.27
C TYR A 230 23.67 14.02 -12.84
N ALA A 231 24.78 14.76 -12.94
CA ALA A 231 24.77 16.13 -13.42
C ALA A 231 24.29 16.24 -14.87
N ALA A 232 24.73 15.32 -15.75
CA ALA A 232 24.25 15.25 -17.13
C ALA A 232 22.73 14.99 -17.21
N ALA A 233 22.20 14.11 -16.35
CA ALA A 233 20.77 13.82 -16.30
C ALA A 233 19.94 15.03 -15.83
N GLN A 234 20.45 15.82 -14.87
CA GLN A 234 19.74 16.99 -14.34
C GLN A 234 19.80 18.21 -15.25
N ALA A 235 20.91 18.43 -15.94
CA ALA A 235 21.03 19.55 -16.86
C ALA A 235 20.16 19.38 -18.13
N GLY A 236 19.90 18.14 -18.55
CA GLY A 236 19.04 17.84 -19.71
C GLY A 236 19.56 18.52 -21.00
N ASP A 237 18.69 19.18 -21.76
CA ASP A 237 19.06 19.84 -23.02
C ASP A 237 19.77 21.20 -22.83
N ARG A 238 19.98 21.64 -21.58
CA ARG A 238 20.56 22.96 -21.25
C ARG A 238 22.04 23.08 -21.63
N GLY A 239 22.74 21.96 -21.77
CA GLY A 239 24.13 21.87 -22.24
C GLY A 239 25.21 22.37 -21.26
N THR A 240 24.91 23.30 -20.34
CA THR A 240 25.85 23.77 -19.31
C THR A 240 25.43 23.26 -17.94
N ILE A 241 26.34 22.54 -17.28
CA ILE A 241 26.20 22.05 -15.90
C ILE A 241 26.53 23.19 -14.93
N THR A 242 25.56 23.59 -14.10
CA THR A 242 25.76 24.56 -13.01
C THR A 242 25.86 23.87 -11.64
N LEU A 243 26.12 24.63 -10.57
CA LEU A 243 26.21 24.11 -9.20
C LEU A 243 24.93 23.35 -8.78
N ASP A 244 23.75 23.84 -9.19
CA ASP A 244 22.45 23.24 -8.89
C ASP A 244 22.19 21.92 -9.64
N ASP A 245 22.98 21.61 -10.67
CA ASP A 245 22.87 20.35 -11.39
C ASP A 245 23.75 19.24 -10.76
N LEU A 246 24.73 19.59 -9.91
CA LEU A 246 25.56 18.61 -9.19
C LEU A 246 24.77 17.91 -8.06
N PRO A 247 25.14 16.71 -7.60
CA PRO A 247 24.57 16.11 -6.39
C PRO A 247 24.66 17.05 -5.16
N GLU A 248 23.64 17.03 -4.29
CA GLU A 248 23.56 17.91 -3.11
C GLU A 248 24.80 17.82 -2.20
N SER A 249 25.41 16.63 -2.10
CA SER A 249 26.66 16.41 -1.35
C SER A 249 27.87 17.19 -1.89
N LEU A 250 27.83 17.61 -3.16
CA LEU A 250 28.86 18.42 -3.83
C LEU A 250 28.51 19.91 -3.84
N ARG A 251 27.25 20.29 -3.57
CA ARG A 251 26.79 21.70 -3.50
C ARG A 251 27.24 22.42 -2.23
N GLY A 252 27.81 21.69 -1.26
CA GLY A 252 28.30 22.20 0.03
C GLY A 252 29.81 22.30 0.16
N ALA A 253 30.58 22.16 -0.93
CA ALA A 253 32.04 22.30 -0.89
C ALA A 253 32.47 23.62 -1.54
N ALA A 254 32.62 24.67 -0.73
CA ALA A 254 33.33 25.90 -1.12
C ALA A 254 34.68 25.96 -0.40
N PRO A 255 35.72 26.51 -1.05
CA PRO A 255 37.14 26.40 -0.66
C PRO A 255 37.48 27.19 0.61
N ALA A 256 38.55 26.77 1.29
CA ALA A 256 39.04 27.41 2.49
C ALA A 256 39.62 28.82 2.25
N THR A 257 39.27 29.73 3.17
CA THR A 257 39.90 31.01 3.62
C THR A 257 39.62 32.32 2.88
N PRO A 258 39.53 33.49 3.58
CA PRO A 258 39.47 33.77 5.02
C PRO A 258 38.09 34.30 5.48
N ALA A 259 37.80 34.13 6.76
CA ALA A 259 36.58 34.57 7.43
C ALA A 259 36.27 36.06 7.20
N THR A 260 35.01 36.40 6.95
CA THR A 260 34.50 37.73 7.28
C THR A 260 33.13 37.64 7.96
N ASP A 261 33.22 37.93 9.26
CA ASP A 261 32.39 38.80 10.08
C ASP A 261 31.15 38.28 10.82
N ASP A 262 30.26 37.44 10.28
CA ASP A 262 29.08 37.06 11.07
C ASP A 262 29.36 35.98 12.16
N ASP A 263 30.31 35.08 11.90
CA ASP A 263 30.84 34.16 12.92
C ASP A 263 31.96 34.80 13.76
N ALA A 264 32.64 35.83 13.25
CA ALA A 264 33.65 36.54 14.02
C ALA A 264 33.00 37.39 15.13
N HIS A 265 31.81 37.97 14.91
CA HIS A 265 31.11 38.71 15.95
C HIS A 265 30.48 37.80 17.02
N THR A 266 29.97 36.63 16.62
CA THR A 266 29.36 35.66 17.55
C THR A 266 30.43 34.89 18.33
N ALA A 267 31.56 34.55 17.69
CA ALA A 267 32.73 33.98 18.36
C ALA A 267 33.48 35.02 19.20
N ALA A 268 33.60 36.29 18.76
CA ALA A 268 34.15 37.37 19.58
C ALA A 268 33.25 37.69 20.77
N PHE A 269 31.92 37.58 20.66
CA PHE A 269 31.00 37.73 21.79
C PHE A 269 31.17 36.58 22.79
N ALA A 270 31.32 35.34 22.29
CA ALA A 270 31.58 34.16 23.13
C ALA A 270 32.99 34.17 23.76
N GLU A 271 34.00 34.72 23.08
CA GLU A 271 35.35 34.94 23.63
C GLU A 271 35.38 36.13 24.60
N LEU A 272 34.70 37.25 24.34
CA LEU A 272 34.57 38.38 25.29
C LEU A 272 33.80 37.98 26.54
N TYR A 273 32.74 37.17 26.40
CA TYR A 273 31.98 36.63 27.53
C TYR A 273 32.83 35.64 28.35
N ARG A 274 33.75 34.92 27.71
CA ARG A 274 34.74 34.07 28.40
C ARG A 274 35.93 34.84 28.98
N ALA A 275 36.36 35.96 28.38
CA ALA A 275 37.56 36.70 28.74
C ALA A 275 37.31 37.95 29.61
N GLY A 276 36.06 38.40 29.76
CA GLY A 276 35.73 39.70 30.36
C GLY A 276 34.53 39.67 31.30
N ALA A 277 34.39 38.63 32.13
CA ALA A 277 33.41 38.65 33.23
C ALA A 277 33.74 39.74 34.29
N GLU A 278 34.96 40.28 34.30
CA GLU A 278 35.42 41.20 35.36
C GLU A 278 35.94 42.56 34.86
N ASN A 279 35.93 42.86 33.55
CA ASN A 279 36.52 44.09 33.02
C ASN A 279 35.54 44.99 32.23
N PRO A 280 34.93 46.01 32.89
CA PRO A 280 33.92 46.90 32.29
C PRO A 280 34.37 47.66 31.03
N ARG A 281 35.69 47.82 30.82
CA ARG A 281 36.24 48.54 29.65
C ARG A 281 36.01 47.81 28.33
N LEU A 282 36.10 46.49 28.34
CA LEU A 282 35.96 45.66 27.14
C LEU A 282 34.51 45.67 26.65
N TRP A 283 33.55 45.70 27.57
CA TRP A 283 32.13 45.82 27.24
C TRP A 283 31.75 47.22 26.72
N ALA A 284 32.34 48.28 27.29
CA ALA A 284 32.14 49.65 26.82
C ALA A 284 32.67 49.86 25.37
N ASP A 285 33.85 49.32 25.06
CA ASP A 285 34.44 49.37 23.71
C ASP A 285 33.62 48.57 22.68
N PHE A 286 33.11 47.40 23.09
CA PHE A 286 32.25 46.57 22.25
C PHE A 286 30.93 47.26 21.87
N LEU A 287 30.24 47.90 22.82
CA LEU A 287 28.98 48.62 22.57
C LEU A 287 29.17 49.87 21.68
N LEU A 288 30.30 50.56 21.81
CA LEU A 288 30.66 51.70 20.95
C LEU A 288 30.93 51.26 19.50
N LYS A 289 31.62 50.13 19.31
CA LYS A 289 31.87 49.53 17.99
C LYS A 289 30.59 49.00 17.34
N LEU A 290 29.68 48.41 18.12
CA LEU A 290 28.38 47.95 17.64
C LEU A 290 27.50 49.12 17.17
N HIS A 291 27.52 50.26 17.87
CA HIS A 291 26.78 51.47 17.45
C HIS A 291 27.26 51.98 16.08
N ALA A 292 28.55 51.87 15.78
CA ALA A 292 29.15 52.35 14.53
C ALA A 292 28.85 51.46 13.30
N HIS A 293 28.34 50.23 13.47
CA HIS A 293 28.18 49.23 12.40
C HIS A 293 26.72 48.86 12.05
N LEU A 294 25.73 49.59 12.55
CA LEU A 294 24.31 49.23 12.39
C LEU A 294 23.74 49.47 10.98
N GLY A 295 23.74 48.40 10.17
CA GLY A 295 22.98 48.30 8.92
C GLY A 295 21.84 47.28 8.94
N ASN A 296 22.02 46.05 9.45
CA ASN A 296 21.03 44.97 9.24
C ASN A 296 21.03 43.78 10.24
N ILE A 297 21.57 43.92 11.45
CA ILE A 297 21.57 42.82 12.44
C ILE A 297 20.40 42.96 13.44
N ARG A 298 19.65 41.88 13.70
CA ARG A 298 18.56 41.84 14.69
C ARG A 298 19.00 41.04 15.92
N PHE A 299 18.94 41.64 17.10
CA PHE A 299 19.22 40.97 18.38
C PHE A 299 17.94 40.62 19.14
N ALA A 300 17.95 39.54 19.92
CA ALA A 300 16.89 39.23 20.87
C ALA A 300 16.97 40.17 22.08
N ARG A 301 15.81 40.57 22.62
CA ARG A 301 15.70 41.54 23.72
C ARG A 301 16.46 41.13 24.99
N GLY A 302 16.60 39.83 25.24
CA GLY A 302 17.31 39.29 26.41
C GLY A 302 18.81 39.56 26.39
N ASP A 303 19.45 39.47 25.21
CA ASP A 303 20.91 39.54 25.07
C ASP A 303 21.43 40.98 25.28
N MET A 304 20.65 41.98 24.86
CA MET A 304 20.98 43.40 25.01
C MET A 304 20.87 43.87 26.47
N LEU A 305 19.95 43.27 27.24
CA LEU A 305 19.75 43.56 28.66
C LEU A 305 20.89 43.01 29.52
N ALA A 306 21.39 41.81 29.20
CA ALA A 306 22.51 41.18 29.88
C ALA A 306 23.80 42.02 29.74
N CYS A 307 24.06 42.59 28.56
CA CYS A 307 25.21 43.47 28.33
C CYS A 307 25.15 44.77 29.14
N LEU A 308 23.98 45.38 29.28
CA LEU A 308 23.80 46.65 30.02
C LEU A 308 23.97 46.49 31.53
N ARG A 309 23.63 45.32 32.09
CA ARG A 309 23.84 45.00 33.51
C ARG A 309 25.32 44.70 33.80
N ALA A 310 26.01 44.02 32.89
CA ALA A 310 27.44 43.76 32.99
C ALA A 310 28.29 45.05 33.01
N VAL A 311 27.96 46.06 32.18
CA VAL A 311 28.65 47.37 32.17
C VAL A 311 28.45 48.16 33.48
N ARG A 312 27.39 47.84 34.25
CA ARG A 312 27.09 48.46 35.55
C ARG A 312 27.64 47.67 36.74
N GLY A 313 28.24 46.49 36.51
CA GLY A 313 28.84 45.65 37.55
C GLY A 313 27.84 44.80 38.36
N GLU A 314 26.70 44.41 37.79
CA GLU A 314 25.69 43.56 38.47
C GLU A 314 25.76 42.09 37.98
N GLU A 315 25.75 41.09 38.89
CA GLU A 315 25.83 39.65 38.56
C GLU A 315 24.50 39.03 38.04
N PRO A 316 24.53 38.06 37.10
CA PRO A 316 23.32 37.44 36.55
C PRO A 316 22.90 36.13 37.27
N THR A 317 21.64 36.03 37.72
CA THR A 317 21.09 34.84 38.40
C THR A 317 19.95 34.13 37.62
N ASN A 318 20.09 32.80 37.51
CA ASN A 318 19.12 31.69 37.43
C ASN A 318 18.01 31.59 36.33
N ASN A 319 18.26 30.74 35.32
CA ASN A 319 17.57 29.47 34.96
C ASN A 319 16.03 29.34 34.74
N SER A 320 15.27 30.37 34.31
CA SER A 320 13.86 30.18 33.89
C SER A 320 13.54 30.49 32.42
N LEU A 321 14.50 30.94 31.62
CA LEU A 321 14.23 31.43 30.25
C LEU A 321 14.32 30.37 29.14
N VAL A 322 14.81 29.16 29.42
CA VAL A 322 15.00 28.11 28.38
C VAL A 322 13.70 27.36 28.05
N ASN A 323 12.71 27.32 28.95
CA ASN A 323 11.48 26.53 28.74
C ASN A 323 10.35 27.27 28.00
N GLU A 324 10.47 28.57 27.71
CA GLU A 324 9.49 29.33 26.91
C GLU A 324 9.83 29.40 25.40
N TRP A 325 10.95 28.79 24.97
CA TRP A 325 11.51 28.96 23.63
C TRP A 325 10.85 28.14 22.50
N THR A 326 9.98 27.18 22.80
CA THR A 326 9.45 26.24 21.78
C THR A 326 8.01 26.46 21.32
N ARG A 327 7.29 27.50 21.79
CA ARG A 327 5.84 27.60 21.45
C ARG A 327 5.38 28.66 20.47
N HIS A 328 6.02 29.83 20.25
CA HIS A 328 5.49 30.80 19.28
C HIS A 328 6.55 31.72 18.67
N ILE A 329 6.86 31.59 17.38
CA ILE A 329 7.45 32.69 16.59
C ILE A 329 6.82 32.76 15.18
N LYS A 330 6.09 33.85 14.92
CA LYS A 330 5.92 34.47 13.60
C LYS A 330 6.85 35.72 13.54
N PRO A 331 7.41 36.08 12.38
CA PRO A 331 8.34 37.22 12.28
C PRO A 331 7.63 38.59 12.26
N VAL A 332 8.21 39.59 12.95
CA VAL A 332 7.87 41.03 12.82
C VAL A 332 9.16 41.82 12.48
N PRO A 333 9.12 42.82 11.58
CA PRO A 333 10.28 43.66 11.28
C PRO A 333 10.36 44.88 12.21
N LEU A 334 11.51 45.11 12.85
CA LEU A 334 11.79 46.35 13.60
C LEU A 334 12.60 47.33 12.74
N ARG A 335 12.03 48.51 12.48
CA ARG A 335 12.75 49.73 12.10
C ARG A 335 13.41 50.34 13.35
N PHE A 336 14.58 50.93 13.13
CA PHE A 336 15.50 51.55 14.10
C PHE A 336 14.88 52.24 15.33
N GLY A 337 15.39 51.85 16.51
CA GLY A 337 15.73 52.74 17.63
C GLY A 337 14.62 53.16 18.60
N LEU A 338 14.35 52.35 19.63
CA LEU A 338 14.04 52.71 21.04
C LEU A 338 13.44 51.48 21.75
N VAL A 339 14.18 50.85 22.67
CA VAL A 339 13.66 49.74 23.50
C VAL A 339 13.01 50.31 24.76
N HIS A 340 11.74 49.96 24.99
CA HIS A 340 10.96 50.33 26.16
C HIS A 340 11.16 49.30 27.28
N GLU A 341 11.54 49.75 28.47
CA GLU A 341 11.48 48.97 29.71
C GLU A 341 10.69 49.77 30.75
N GLU A 342 9.58 49.20 31.23
CA GLU A 342 8.75 49.68 32.35
C GLU A 342 8.56 51.20 32.49
N GLY A 343 8.27 51.89 31.39
CA GLY A 343 7.77 53.27 31.42
C GLY A 343 8.77 54.38 31.75
N LYS A 344 10.08 54.11 31.92
CA LYS A 344 11.10 55.15 32.00
C LYS A 344 12.09 55.06 30.85
N LYS A 345 12.22 56.16 30.08
CA LYS A 345 13.16 56.27 28.96
C LYS A 345 14.60 56.31 29.49
N VAL A 346 15.35 55.24 29.33
CA VAL A 346 16.79 55.24 29.62
C VAL A 346 17.55 55.61 28.34
N ARG A 347 18.32 56.70 28.40
CA ARG A 347 19.24 57.13 27.34
C ARG A 347 20.58 56.45 27.59
N ILE A 348 21.16 55.79 26.59
CA ILE A 348 22.52 55.23 26.68
C ILE A 348 23.48 56.43 26.83
N ASP A 349 24.15 56.53 27.98
CA ASP A 349 25.12 57.60 28.26
C ASP A 349 26.50 57.19 27.73
N LEU A 350 26.76 57.57 26.48
CA LEU A 350 28.03 57.32 25.79
C LEU A 350 29.23 57.91 26.55
N ALA A 351 29.05 59.01 27.30
CA ALA A 351 30.14 59.64 28.04
C ALA A 351 30.59 58.82 29.25
N ALA A 352 29.73 57.96 29.82
CA ALA A 352 30.11 57.03 30.87
C ALA A 352 30.97 55.88 30.33
N CYS A 353 30.70 55.42 29.11
CA CYS A 353 31.48 54.39 28.43
C CYS A 353 32.89 54.90 28.06
N GLU A 354 33.01 56.15 27.63
CA GLU A 354 34.31 56.76 27.31
C GLU A 354 35.18 57.00 28.55
N ARG A 355 34.58 57.41 29.69
CA ARG A 355 35.32 57.54 30.96
C ARG A 355 35.86 56.20 31.46
N ALA A 356 35.09 55.13 31.28
CA ALA A 356 35.55 53.79 31.64
C ALA A 356 36.83 53.43 30.89
N LEU A 357 36.92 53.70 29.58
CA LEU A 357 38.10 53.43 28.74
C LEU A 357 39.36 54.25 29.10
N ALA A 358 39.21 55.42 29.72
CA ALA A 358 40.30 56.40 29.90
C ALA A 358 41.25 56.19 31.09
N GLY A 359 41.17 55.09 31.85
CA GLY A 359 42.28 54.71 32.74
C GLY A 359 42.04 54.72 34.25
N SER A 360 41.06 55.42 34.82
CA SER A 360 40.92 55.53 36.29
C SER A 360 39.84 54.62 36.90
N PHE A 361 40.22 53.43 37.39
CA PHE A 361 39.49 52.72 38.46
C PHE A 361 40.47 51.78 39.20
N GLU A 362 40.60 51.95 40.53
CA GLU A 362 41.45 51.12 41.42
C GLU A 362 40.72 49.87 41.95
N PRO A 363 41.44 48.80 42.36
CA PRO A 363 40.92 47.44 42.52
C PRO A 363 40.53 47.07 43.97
N VAL A 364 39.85 45.92 44.16
CA VAL A 364 39.73 45.24 45.46
C VAL A 364 40.08 43.75 45.29
N ASP A 365 41.08 43.30 46.06
CA ASP A 365 41.56 41.93 46.29
C ASP A 365 40.56 41.07 47.10
N ASP A 366 40.55 39.73 46.96
CA ASP A 366 41.45 38.84 47.71
C ASP A 366 41.28 37.33 47.38
N ASN A 367 42.44 36.66 47.47
CA ASN A 367 42.84 35.25 47.44
C ASN A 367 41.86 34.21 48.05
N ASP A 368 41.85 32.92 47.66
CA ASP A 368 42.93 31.93 47.85
C ASP A 368 42.72 30.67 46.96
N ALA A 369 43.74 30.28 46.19
CA ALA A 369 44.01 28.87 45.86
C ALA A 369 45.40 28.69 45.18
N GLU A 370 46.43 28.39 45.97
CA GLU A 370 47.62 27.66 45.50
C GLU A 370 47.67 26.30 46.18
N THR A 371 47.69 25.20 45.42
CA THR A 371 48.68 24.12 45.61
C THR A 371 48.77 23.19 44.39
N GLU A 372 50.00 22.90 43.97
CA GLU A 372 50.46 22.12 42.82
C GLU A 372 50.08 20.61 42.85
N ILE A 373 50.10 19.95 41.68
CA ILE A 373 51.04 18.83 41.37
C ILE A 373 51.08 18.56 39.85
N ARG A 374 52.30 18.22 39.41
CA ARG A 374 52.82 18.06 38.05
C ARG A 374 52.33 16.82 37.28
N THR A 375 52.14 17.06 35.98
CA THR A 375 52.36 16.23 34.77
C THR A 375 52.79 14.76 34.91
N GLU A 376 52.04 13.87 34.25
CA GLU A 376 52.56 12.73 33.47
C GLU A 376 51.82 12.63 32.11
N THR A 377 52.54 12.11 31.14
CA THR A 377 52.41 12.21 29.67
C THR A 377 51.26 11.41 29.02
N GLN A 378 50.72 11.98 27.93
CA GLN A 378 49.92 11.33 26.87
C GLN A 378 50.58 10.02 26.33
N PRO A 379 49.82 8.99 25.86
CA PRO A 379 49.17 9.06 24.54
C PRO A 379 47.91 8.17 24.35
N ALA A 380 46.72 8.76 24.10
CA ALA A 380 45.57 8.03 23.51
C ALA A 380 44.41 8.95 23.07
N LEU A 381 44.64 9.92 22.18
CA LEU A 381 43.53 10.71 21.59
C LEU A 381 43.66 10.79 20.07
N GLN A 382 43.62 9.64 19.41
CA GLN A 382 43.38 9.53 17.97
C GLN A 382 42.50 8.29 17.68
N HIS A 383 41.24 8.31 18.09
CA HIS A 383 40.16 7.49 17.51
C HIS A 383 38.80 8.01 18.00
N ARG A 384 38.22 8.99 17.31
CA ARG A 384 36.76 9.19 17.33
C ARG A 384 36.21 8.71 15.99
N ALA A 385 36.20 7.39 15.82
CA ALA A 385 35.47 6.70 14.77
C ALA A 385 34.02 6.48 15.22
N ARG A 386 33.06 6.49 14.28
CA ARG A 386 31.63 6.26 14.54
C ARG A 386 31.43 5.06 15.48
N HIS A 387 30.82 5.26 16.65
CA HIS A 387 30.57 4.20 17.63
C HIS A 387 29.44 3.26 17.17
N THR A 388 29.67 2.48 16.13
CA THR A 388 28.75 1.45 15.64
C THR A 388 29.46 0.36 14.84
N ASN A 389 28.96 -0.88 14.90
CA ASN A 389 29.37 -2.00 14.05
C ASN A 389 28.32 -2.34 12.96
N ILE A 390 27.28 -1.52 12.79
CA ILE A 390 26.19 -1.76 11.84
C ILE A 390 26.63 -1.36 10.42
N PRO A 391 26.66 -2.30 9.45
CA PRO A 391 27.07 -1.99 8.08
C PRO A 391 26.09 -1.04 7.37
N ALA A 392 26.61 -0.24 6.43
CA ALA A 392 25.78 0.55 5.50
C ALA A 392 24.79 -0.34 4.73
N ALA A 393 23.59 0.19 4.46
CA ALA A 393 22.56 -0.55 3.74
C ALA A 393 23.00 -0.80 2.28
N ARG A 394 22.97 -2.07 1.84
CA ARG A 394 23.30 -2.46 0.46
C ARG A 394 22.09 -2.41 -0.49
N THR A 395 20.90 -2.32 0.07
CA THR A 395 19.63 -2.18 -0.65
C THR A 395 18.79 -1.15 0.07
N THR A 396 17.95 -0.43 -0.66
CA THR A 396 16.94 0.50 -0.15
C THR A 396 16.04 -0.16 0.90
N PHE A 397 15.76 0.56 1.99
CA PHE A 397 14.73 0.17 2.95
C PHE A 397 13.39 0.68 2.42
N VAL A 398 12.50 -0.24 2.05
CA VAL A 398 11.23 0.09 1.39
C VAL A 398 10.08 -0.24 2.33
N GLY A 399 9.24 0.77 2.55
CA GLY A 399 8.07 0.71 3.43
C GLY A 399 8.38 0.91 4.91
N ARG A 400 7.34 0.81 5.75
CA ARG A 400 7.41 0.83 7.22
C ARG A 400 7.96 2.10 7.87
N LYS A 401 7.62 3.25 7.31
CA LYS A 401 8.06 4.56 7.83
C LYS A 401 7.49 4.84 9.23
N GLN A 402 6.25 4.42 9.48
CA GLN A 402 5.58 4.68 10.75
C GLN A 402 6.15 3.80 11.85
N GLU A 403 6.31 2.50 11.59
CA GLU A 403 6.87 1.52 12.53
C GLU A 403 8.33 1.86 12.86
N HIS A 404 9.12 2.28 11.87
CA HIS A 404 10.49 2.75 12.11
C HIS A 404 10.52 3.99 12.99
N ALA A 405 9.68 4.99 12.73
CA ALA A 405 9.59 6.20 13.55
C ALA A 405 9.17 5.90 14.99
N GLN A 406 8.13 5.06 15.18
CA GLN A 406 7.65 4.62 16.49
C GLN A 406 8.74 3.86 17.25
N LEU A 407 9.45 2.95 16.58
CA LEU A 407 10.52 2.19 17.21
C LEU A 407 11.70 3.08 17.60
N VAL A 408 12.07 4.06 16.77
CA VAL A 408 13.08 5.08 17.09
C VAL A 408 12.67 5.89 18.33
N GLU A 409 11.41 6.32 18.40
CA GLU A 409 10.87 7.06 19.54
C GLU A 409 10.91 6.22 20.84
N LEU A 410 10.44 4.96 20.77
CA LEU A 410 10.46 4.03 21.90
C LEU A 410 11.89 3.78 22.41
N VAL A 411 12.83 3.56 21.48
CA VAL A 411 14.24 3.39 21.84
C VAL A 411 14.77 4.66 22.50
N LEU A 412 14.52 5.86 21.95
CA LEU A 412 15.02 7.12 22.53
C LEU A 412 14.43 7.43 23.91
N ALA A 413 13.14 7.13 24.13
CA ALA A 413 12.45 7.32 25.40
C ALA A 413 13.14 6.60 26.57
N GLY A 414 13.82 5.48 26.30
CA GLY A 414 14.69 4.78 27.25
C GLY A 414 13.97 3.91 28.29
N LYS A 415 12.63 3.93 28.32
CA LYS A 415 11.81 2.99 29.10
C LYS A 415 10.57 2.56 28.30
N PRO A 416 10.24 1.26 28.24
CA PRO A 416 11.06 0.13 28.70
C PRO A 416 12.38 0.03 27.91
N ASN A 417 13.43 -0.45 28.56
CA ASN A 417 14.76 -0.58 27.96
C ASN A 417 14.97 -1.94 27.29
N LEU A 418 13.98 -2.84 27.32
CA LEU A 418 13.93 -4.09 26.57
C LEU A 418 12.75 -4.08 25.60
N ILE A 419 13.03 -4.02 24.30
CA ILE A 419 12.03 -4.06 23.24
C ILE A 419 12.29 -5.30 22.38
N THR A 420 11.27 -6.13 22.19
CA THR A 420 11.35 -7.33 21.36
C THR A 420 10.52 -7.13 20.10
N LEU A 421 11.18 -7.13 18.95
CA LEU A 421 10.54 -7.23 17.65
C LEU A 421 10.10 -8.67 17.43
N THR A 422 8.78 -8.92 17.41
CA THR A 422 8.17 -10.22 17.14
C THR A 422 7.58 -10.28 15.73
N GLY A 423 7.28 -11.48 15.25
CA GLY A 423 6.62 -11.71 13.96
C GLY A 423 7.19 -12.91 13.18
N PRO A 424 6.50 -13.36 12.12
CA PRO A 424 6.90 -14.56 11.36
C PRO A 424 8.29 -14.46 10.71
N GLY A 425 8.85 -15.62 10.35
CA GLY A 425 10.06 -15.68 9.52
C GLY A 425 9.87 -14.95 8.19
N GLY A 426 10.81 -14.08 7.81
CA GLY A 426 10.74 -13.35 6.54
C GLY A 426 9.95 -12.03 6.58
N THR A 427 9.37 -11.62 7.72
CA THR A 427 8.72 -10.30 7.87
C THR A 427 9.70 -9.14 7.94
N GLY A 428 11.01 -9.37 8.03
CA GLY A 428 12.01 -8.28 7.98
C GLY A 428 12.36 -7.63 9.32
N LYS A 429 12.14 -8.32 10.46
CA LYS A 429 12.55 -7.87 11.81
C LYS A 429 14.00 -7.40 11.88
N THR A 430 14.94 -8.23 11.41
CA THR A 430 16.37 -7.90 11.33
C THR A 430 16.65 -6.65 10.49
N ARG A 431 15.89 -6.41 9.42
CA ARG A 431 16.05 -5.21 8.58
C ARG A 431 15.59 -3.97 9.32
N LEU A 432 14.42 -4.03 9.96
CA LEU A 432 13.89 -2.91 10.76
C LEU A 432 14.82 -2.58 11.92
N ALA A 433 15.28 -3.58 12.68
CA ALA A 433 16.21 -3.38 13.79
C ALA A 433 17.51 -2.71 13.34
N ARG A 434 18.12 -3.19 12.25
CA ARG A 434 19.34 -2.58 11.70
C ARG A 434 19.10 -1.17 11.19
N GLU A 435 17.95 -0.89 10.58
CA GLU A 435 17.63 0.45 10.11
C GLU A 435 17.43 1.43 11.27
N THR A 436 16.73 1.02 12.34
CA THR A 436 16.63 1.79 13.59
C THR A 436 18.02 2.07 14.18
N GLY A 437 18.88 1.05 14.26
CA GLY A 437 20.25 1.23 14.74
C GLY A 437 21.10 2.18 13.88
N ARG A 438 20.89 2.20 12.56
CA ARG A 438 21.54 3.16 11.67
C ARG A 438 21.05 4.59 11.91
N SER A 439 19.73 4.80 11.97
CA SER A 439 19.15 6.13 12.19
C SER A 439 19.54 6.74 13.53
N LEU A 440 19.87 5.91 14.52
CA LEU A 440 20.31 6.32 15.85
C LEU A 440 21.84 6.45 15.98
N THR A 441 22.60 6.28 14.90
CA THR A 441 24.07 6.42 14.93
C THR A 441 24.44 7.87 15.29
N GLY A 442 25.12 8.05 16.42
CA GLY A 442 25.50 9.38 16.93
C GLY A 442 24.44 10.06 17.81
N ALA A 443 23.23 9.51 17.91
CA ALA A 443 22.21 10.00 18.84
C ALA A 443 22.48 9.58 20.29
N LEU A 444 23.18 8.46 20.49
CA LEU A 444 23.52 7.89 21.79
C LEU A 444 25.03 7.95 22.05
N PRO A 445 25.50 8.51 23.18
CA PRO A 445 26.94 8.65 23.47
C PRO A 445 27.73 7.35 23.49
N GLY A 446 27.10 6.23 23.88
CA GLY A 446 27.72 4.91 23.93
C GLY A 446 27.60 4.11 22.63
N GLY A 447 26.99 4.68 21.58
CA GLY A 447 26.91 4.07 20.25
C GLY A 447 25.74 3.10 20.01
N THR A 448 25.70 2.52 18.81
CA THR A 448 24.69 1.53 18.38
C THR A 448 25.39 0.24 17.92
N TRP A 449 25.08 -0.89 18.56
CA TRP A 449 25.81 -2.15 18.40
C TRP A 449 24.86 -3.27 17.98
N PHE A 450 25.31 -4.17 17.11
CA PHE A 450 24.57 -5.30 16.58
C PHE A 450 25.31 -6.60 16.88
N ALA A 451 24.67 -7.50 17.62
CA ALA A 451 25.16 -8.83 17.91
C ALA A 451 24.29 -9.87 17.18
N ASP A 452 24.92 -10.65 16.32
CA ASP A 452 24.29 -11.76 15.60
C ASP A 452 24.36 -13.02 16.48
N LEU A 453 23.20 -13.56 16.87
CA LEU A 453 23.12 -14.76 17.72
C LEU A 453 22.80 -16.03 16.93
N THR A 454 22.93 -16.00 15.59
CA THR A 454 22.56 -17.14 14.72
C THR A 454 23.23 -18.46 15.12
N GLU A 455 24.47 -18.41 15.60
CA GLU A 455 25.28 -19.57 16.02
C GLU A 455 25.26 -19.83 17.53
N SER A 456 24.65 -18.95 18.33
CA SER A 456 24.61 -19.06 19.78
C SER A 456 23.62 -20.13 20.21
N ARG A 457 24.03 -20.98 21.17
CA ARG A 457 23.22 -22.10 21.71
C ARG A 457 23.11 -22.12 23.23
N ASN A 458 23.92 -21.31 23.91
CA ASN A 458 24.04 -21.27 25.36
C ASN A 458 24.40 -19.84 25.82
N ILE A 459 24.40 -19.63 27.13
CA ILE A 459 24.68 -18.32 27.76
C ILE A 459 26.05 -17.76 27.34
N GLU A 460 27.09 -18.60 27.36
CA GLU A 460 28.45 -18.20 26.96
C GLU A 460 28.50 -17.70 25.52
N GLY A 461 27.84 -18.40 24.59
CA GLY A 461 27.76 -18.01 23.18
C GLY A 461 27.05 -16.67 22.96
N VAL A 462 26.08 -16.31 23.80
CA VAL A 462 25.45 -14.98 23.77
C VAL A 462 26.43 -13.92 24.29
N ALA A 463 27.11 -14.19 25.41
CA ALA A 463 28.11 -13.29 25.97
C ALA A 463 29.27 -13.02 24.99
N TYR A 464 29.79 -14.05 24.30
CA TYR A 464 30.83 -13.89 23.29
C TYR A 464 30.36 -13.08 22.08
N ALA A 465 29.14 -13.30 21.59
CA ALA A 465 28.59 -12.54 20.47
C ALA A 465 28.43 -11.04 20.83
N VAL A 466 27.97 -10.74 22.04
CA VAL A 466 27.85 -9.36 22.55
C VAL A 466 29.23 -8.73 22.77
N ALA A 467 30.17 -9.44 23.39
CA ALA A 467 31.53 -8.95 23.58
C ALA A 467 32.24 -8.65 22.25
N HIS A 468 32.08 -9.54 21.27
CA HIS A 468 32.59 -9.35 19.91
C HIS A 468 31.94 -8.13 19.23
N ALA A 469 30.62 -7.96 19.35
CA ALA A 469 29.93 -6.79 18.81
C ALA A 469 30.43 -5.47 19.43
N LEU A 470 30.69 -5.47 20.74
CA LEU A 470 31.19 -4.32 21.49
C LEU A 470 32.70 -4.07 21.31
N GLY A 471 33.42 -4.99 20.67
CA GLY A 471 34.87 -4.94 20.45
C GLY A 471 35.70 -5.12 21.72
N VAL A 472 35.19 -5.87 22.72
CA VAL A 472 35.84 -6.03 24.02
C VAL A 472 36.38 -7.45 24.18
N PRO A 473 37.68 -7.61 24.49
CA PRO A 473 38.25 -8.93 24.76
C PRO A 473 37.78 -9.46 26.12
N LEU A 474 37.32 -10.71 26.15
CA LEU A 474 37.02 -11.43 27.39
C LEU A 474 38.27 -12.22 27.80
N THR A 475 39.10 -11.64 28.66
CA THR A 475 40.32 -12.30 29.18
C THR A 475 40.27 -12.37 30.70
N GLY A 476 40.10 -13.57 31.27
CA GLY A 476 40.09 -13.77 32.72
C GLY A 476 39.46 -15.09 33.16
N ASN A 477 39.47 -15.35 34.47
CA ASN A 477 38.87 -16.53 35.13
C ASN A 477 37.39 -16.32 35.54
N GLN A 478 36.78 -15.19 35.15
CA GLN A 478 35.36 -14.89 35.41
C GLN A 478 34.49 -15.44 34.27
N SER A 479 33.23 -15.75 34.59
CA SER A 479 32.30 -16.21 33.57
C SER A 479 31.98 -15.10 32.56
N PRO A 480 31.92 -15.41 31.25
CA PRO A 480 31.73 -14.44 30.17
C PRO A 480 30.55 -13.49 30.35
N GLU A 481 29.43 -14.00 30.85
CA GLU A 481 28.19 -13.24 31.05
C GLU A 481 28.28 -12.19 32.16
N LEU A 482 29.02 -12.48 33.25
CA LEU A 482 29.27 -11.52 34.32
C LEU A 482 30.23 -10.42 33.87
N ALA A 483 31.24 -10.79 33.07
CA ALA A 483 32.19 -9.84 32.50
C ALA A 483 31.47 -8.85 31.55
N VAL A 484 30.62 -9.37 30.65
CA VAL A 484 29.79 -8.52 29.76
C VAL A 484 28.85 -7.63 30.56
N GLY A 485 28.16 -8.16 31.58
CA GLY A 485 27.28 -7.36 32.45
C GLY A 485 28.00 -6.22 33.15
N ALA A 486 29.23 -6.44 33.65
CA ALA A 486 30.06 -5.38 34.22
C ALA A 486 30.42 -4.30 33.20
N ILE A 487 30.79 -4.69 31.97
CA ILE A 487 31.09 -3.76 30.87
C ILE A 487 29.86 -2.91 30.51
N LEU A 488 28.69 -3.54 30.41
CA LEU A 488 27.45 -2.84 30.06
C LEU A 488 27.07 -1.80 31.12
N ARG A 489 27.30 -2.08 32.41
CA ARG A 489 27.04 -1.15 33.52
C ARG A 489 27.88 0.13 33.48
N GLU A 490 29.11 0.05 32.99
CA GLU A 490 30.03 1.20 32.91
C GLU A 490 29.90 1.98 31.59
N ARG A 491 29.14 1.46 30.61
CA ARG A 491 28.98 2.14 29.33
C ARG A 491 28.04 3.35 29.41
N PRO A 492 28.34 4.43 28.66
CA PRO A 492 27.37 5.51 28.41
C PRO A 492 26.12 4.97 27.70
N PRO A 493 24.99 5.71 27.70
CA PRO A 493 23.76 5.27 27.08
C PRO A 493 23.98 4.80 25.63
N CYS A 494 23.59 3.57 25.33
CA CYS A 494 23.82 2.92 24.03
C CYS A 494 22.63 2.04 23.63
N LEU A 495 22.60 1.63 22.36
CA LEU A 495 21.65 0.65 21.84
C LEU A 495 22.39 -0.64 21.53
N LEU A 496 21.92 -1.76 22.05
CA LEU A 496 22.39 -3.10 21.74
C LEU A 496 21.28 -3.89 21.04
N ILE A 497 21.51 -4.24 19.78
CA ILE A 497 20.60 -5.05 18.97
C ILE A 497 21.04 -6.51 19.08
N LEU A 498 20.13 -7.39 19.51
CA LEU A 498 20.35 -8.83 19.60
C LEU A 498 19.50 -9.52 18.53
N ASP A 499 20.12 -10.06 17.48
CA ASP A 499 19.40 -10.64 16.34
C ASP A 499 19.29 -12.18 16.44
N ASN A 500 18.12 -12.73 16.08
CA ASN A 500 17.80 -14.17 16.09
C ASN A 500 17.80 -14.82 17.49
N PHE A 501 17.20 -14.14 18.48
CA PHE A 501 17.21 -14.56 19.88
C PHE A 501 16.38 -15.82 20.15
N GLU A 502 15.47 -16.20 19.25
CA GLU A 502 14.55 -17.35 19.42
C GLU A 502 15.25 -18.70 19.72
N GLN A 503 16.53 -18.86 19.40
CA GLN A 503 17.31 -20.09 19.63
C GLN A 503 17.82 -20.25 21.06
N VAL A 504 17.81 -19.15 21.84
CA VAL A 504 18.42 -19.10 23.18
C VAL A 504 17.46 -18.56 24.23
N VAL A 505 16.18 -18.36 23.91
CA VAL A 505 15.17 -17.79 24.83
C VAL A 505 15.16 -18.52 26.17
N GLU A 506 15.06 -19.85 26.17
CA GLU A 506 15.00 -20.67 27.39
C GLU A 506 16.27 -20.60 28.26
N VAL A 507 17.43 -20.36 27.63
CA VAL A 507 18.74 -20.48 28.28
C VAL A 507 19.33 -19.12 28.65
N ALA A 508 19.03 -18.07 27.87
CA ALA A 508 19.63 -16.74 27.97
C ALA A 508 18.66 -15.66 28.43
N GLY A 509 17.37 -15.97 28.61
CA GLY A 509 16.37 -15.02 29.11
C GLY A 509 16.74 -14.43 30.48
N ALA A 510 17.24 -15.25 31.41
CA ALA A 510 17.69 -14.80 32.73
C ALA A 510 18.88 -13.81 32.65
N VAL A 511 19.78 -13.99 31.68
CA VAL A 511 20.95 -13.11 31.50
C VAL A 511 20.55 -11.76 30.92
N ILE A 512 19.61 -11.74 29.96
CA ILE A 512 19.07 -10.48 29.43
C ILE A 512 18.26 -9.74 30.49
N SER A 513 17.49 -10.46 31.30
CA SER A 513 16.80 -9.89 32.46
C SER A 513 17.78 -9.20 33.40
N ASP A 514 18.85 -9.90 33.80
CA ASP A 514 19.89 -9.37 34.69
C ASP A 514 20.59 -8.13 34.10
N TRP A 515 20.99 -8.17 32.83
CA TRP A 515 21.62 -7.04 32.16
C TRP A 515 20.68 -5.84 32.01
N SER A 516 19.41 -6.09 31.68
CA SER A 516 18.40 -5.04 31.53
C SER A 516 18.09 -4.34 32.85
N GLU A 517 18.07 -5.09 33.95
CA GLU A 517 17.83 -4.56 35.29
C GLU A 517 19.03 -3.75 35.81
N HIS A 518 20.24 -4.30 35.67
CA HIS A 518 21.44 -3.70 36.25
C HIS A 518 22.15 -2.67 35.36
N ALA A 519 21.83 -2.59 34.06
CA ALA A 519 22.35 -1.59 33.12
C ALA A 519 21.20 -0.81 32.42
N PRO A 520 20.41 -0.02 33.17
CA PRO A 520 19.22 0.65 32.65
C PRO A 520 19.50 1.71 31.56
N GLN A 521 20.75 2.15 31.42
CA GLN A 521 21.19 3.06 30.36
C GLN A 521 21.37 2.36 28.99
N VAL A 522 21.45 1.03 28.99
CA VAL A 522 21.54 0.22 27.78
C VAL A 522 20.13 -0.09 27.30
N ARG A 523 19.87 0.22 26.03
CA ARG A 523 18.61 -0.09 25.35
C ARG A 523 18.81 -1.38 24.57
N PHE A 524 18.05 -2.42 24.89
CA PHE A 524 18.06 -3.70 24.22
C PHE A 524 16.96 -3.74 23.18
N LEU A 525 17.34 -3.99 21.92
CA LEU A 525 16.40 -4.25 20.83
C LEU A 525 16.62 -5.69 20.34
N VAL A 526 15.71 -6.58 20.70
CA VAL A 526 15.82 -8.00 20.39
C VAL A 526 14.98 -8.30 19.15
N THR A 527 15.53 -9.06 18.20
CA THR A 527 14.71 -9.68 17.15
C THR A 527 14.48 -11.13 17.52
N SER A 528 13.20 -11.52 17.57
CA SER A 528 12.81 -12.88 17.91
C SER A 528 11.56 -13.27 17.13
N ARG A 529 11.33 -14.57 16.97
CA ARG A 529 10.05 -15.11 16.48
C ARG A 529 9.03 -15.25 17.60
N ALA A 530 9.45 -15.14 18.85
CA ALA A 530 8.59 -15.23 20.02
C ALA A 530 8.96 -14.22 21.09
N LEU A 531 8.01 -13.93 21.98
CA LEU A 531 8.30 -13.18 23.19
C LEU A 531 9.29 -13.94 24.07
N LEU A 532 10.10 -13.19 24.81
CA LEU A 532 11.10 -13.76 25.70
C LEU A 532 10.48 -14.16 27.04
N GLY A 533 9.35 -13.55 27.41
CA GLY A 533 8.64 -13.85 28.67
C GLY A 533 9.32 -13.22 29.89
N ILE A 534 9.99 -12.09 29.71
CA ILE A 534 10.80 -11.41 30.75
C ILE A 534 10.04 -10.20 31.31
N GLU A 535 10.15 -9.95 32.62
CA GLU A 535 9.54 -8.78 33.25
C GLU A 535 10.14 -7.47 32.70
N GLY A 536 9.29 -6.53 32.28
CA GLY A 536 9.72 -5.27 31.65
C GLY A 536 9.95 -5.35 30.13
N GLU A 537 9.72 -6.50 29.50
CA GLU A 537 9.73 -6.67 28.04
C GLU A 537 8.57 -5.90 27.37
N ARG A 538 8.88 -5.19 26.28
CA ARG A 538 7.86 -4.59 25.40
C ARG A 538 7.84 -5.28 24.06
N GLU A 539 6.71 -5.89 23.75
CA GLU A 539 6.43 -6.40 22.42
C GLU A 539 6.29 -5.26 21.41
N PHE A 540 6.94 -5.42 20.26
CA PHE A 540 6.72 -4.65 19.04
C PHE A 540 6.45 -5.64 17.90
N GLU A 541 5.19 -5.99 17.70
CA GLU A 541 4.77 -6.96 16.69
C GLU A 541 4.95 -6.38 15.27
N LEU A 542 5.67 -7.10 14.42
CA LEU A 542 5.94 -6.69 13.05
C LEU A 542 5.10 -7.47 12.04
N GLN A 543 4.05 -6.82 11.55
CA GLN A 543 3.15 -7.36 10.53
C GLN A 543 3.77 -7.33 9.12
N ALA A 544 3.17 -8.07 8.18
CA ALA A 544 3.57 -8.01 6.77
C ALA A 544 3.29 -6.62 6.15
N LEU A 545 3.88 -6.34 4.98
CA LEU A 545 3.67 -5.05 4.32
C LEU A 545 2.25 -4.91 3.81
N GLU A 546 1.71 -3.69 3.85
CA GLU A 546 0.39 -3.39 3.30
C GLU A 546 0.35 -3.66 1.78
N THR A 547 -0.72 -4.32 1.34
CA THR A 547 -0.96 -4.67 -0.06
C THR A 547 -2.17 -3.88 -0.61
N PRO A 548 -2.16 -3.48 -1.89
CA PRO A 548 -3.25 -2.70 -2.47
C PRO A 548 -4.42 -3.57 -2.96
N ASP A 549 -5.60 -2.96 -3.07
CA ASP A 549 -6.70 -3.53 -3.84
C ASP A 549 -6.28 -3.69 -5.32
N GLU A 550 -6.53 -4.87 -5.88
CA GLU A 550 -6.20 -5.22 -7.27
C GLU A 550 -6.93 -4.33 -8.29
N ASN A 551 -8.08 -3.79 -7.90
CA ASN A 551 -8.90 -2.90 -8.74
C ASN A 551 -8.61 -1.41 -8.51
N ALA A 552 -7.68 -1.06 -7.62
CA ALA A 552 -7.34 0.32 -7.37
C ALA A 552 -6.64 0.97 -8.59
N PRO A 553 -6.72 2.31 -8.74
CA PRO A 553 -5.95 3.01 -9.76
C PRO A 553 -4.45 2.73 -9.64
N MET A 554 -3.74 2.70 -10.77
CA MET A 554 -2.29 2.40 -10.82
C MET A 554 -1.47 3.24 -9.84
N GLU A 555 -1.83 4.51 -9.65
CA GLU A 555 -1.14 5.39 -8.71
C GLU A 555 -1.28 4.94 -7.25
N ALA A 556 -2.46 4.43 -6.86
CA ALA A 556 -2.69 3.87 -5.53
C ALA A 556 -1.94 2.54 -5.36
N ILE A 557 -1.97 1.66 -6.38
CA ILE A 557 -1.21 0.40 -6.39
C ILE A 557 0.29 0.66 -6.24
N GLY A 558 0.84 1.61 -7.00
CA GLY A 558 2.26 1.96 -6.97
C GLY A 558 2.74 2.59 -5.66
N ARG A 559 1.83 3.11 -4.82
CA ARG A 559 2.14 3.67 -3.49
C ARG A 559 2.21 2.61 -2.39
N ALA A 560 1.57 1.46 -2.57
CA ALA A 560 1.56 0.40 -1.57
C ALA A 560 2.97 -0.18 -1.33
N ASP A 561 3.32 -0.40 -0.06
CA ASP A 561 4.69 -0.75 0.34
C ASP A 561 5.13 -2.11 -0.22
N ALA A 562 4.24 -3.10 -0.28
CA ALA A 562 4.52 -4.41 -0.87
C ALA A 562 4.86 -4.31 -2.38
N VAL A 563 4.14 -3.47 -3.13
CA VAL A 563 4.36 -3.25 -4.56
C VAL A 563 5.65 -2.46 -4.79
N ARG A 564 5.91 -1.44 -3.97
CA ARG A 564 7.16 -0.68 -4.02
C ARG A 564 8.36 -1.57 -3.76
N LEU A 565 8.25 -2.49 -2.79
CA LEU A 565 9.30 -3.48 -2.55
C LEU A 565 9.47 -4.40 -3.76
N PHE A 566 8.40 -4.91 -4.36
CA PHE A 566 8.49 -5.73 -5.57
C PHE A 566 9.21 -5.00 -6.71
N VAL A 567 8.80 -3.77 -7.01
CA VAL A 567 9.38 -2.94 -8.09
C VAL A 567 10.86 -2.65 -7.82
N ASP A 568 11.19 -2.23 -6.60
CA ASP A 568 12.56 -1.95 -6.18
C ASP A 568 13.46 -3.18 -6.36
N ARG A 569 12.99 -4.36 -5.96
CA ARG A 569 13.72 -5.62 -6.10
C ARG A 569 13.78 -6.13 -7.53
N ALA A 570 12.71 -5.97 -8.31
CA ALA A 570 12.67 -6.33 -9.72
C ALA A 570 13.67 -5.50 -10.52
N ARG A 571 13.82 -4.20 -10.23
CA ARG A 571 14.79 -3.32 -10.90
C ARG A 571 16.25 -3.70 -10.66
N VAL A 572 16.55 -4.33 -9.53
CA VAL A 572 17.90 -4.89 -9.26
C VAL A 572 18.22 -6.03 -10.23
N HIS A 573 17.21 -6.74 -10.71
CA HIS A 573 17.35 -7.97 -11.49
C HIS A 573 17.00 -7.79 -12.98
N HIS A 574 16.14 -6.83 -13.32
CA HIS A 574 15.70 -6.49 -14.67
C HIS A 574 15.84 -4.98 -14.92
N VAL A 575 16.94 -4.58 -15.55
CA VAL A 575 17.24 -3.18 -15.87
C VAL A 575 16.15 -2.63 -16.80
N GLY A 576 15.42 -1.62 -16.33
CA GLY A 576 14.29 -1.02 -17.06
C GLY A 576 12.90 -1.51 -16.65
N PHE A 577 12.78 -2.35 -15.61
CA PHE A 577 11.46 -2.72 -15.07
C PHE A 577 10.72 -1.48 -14.53
N ALA A 578 9.54 -1.20 -15.10
CA ALA A 578 8.65 -0.13 -14.71
C ALA A 578 7.23 -0.68 -14.55
N LEU A 579 6.52 -0.16 -13.55
CA LEU A 579 5.11 -0.45 -13.36
C LEU A 579 4.30 0.34 -14.41
N ASP A 580 3.43 -0.33 -15.15
CA ASP A 580 2.53 0.26 -16.14
C ASP A 580 1.08 -0.19 -15.93
N GLU A 581 0.13 0.37 -16.69
CA GLU A 581 -1.30 0.07 -16.51
C GLU A 581 -1.65 -1.42 -16.69
N LYS A 582 -0.85 -2.18 -17.45
CA LYS A 582 -1.09 -3.60 -17.71
C LYS A 582 -0.52 -4.49 -16.62
N SER A 583 0.70 -4.19 -16.17
CA SER A 583 1.42 -4.97 -15.15
C SER A 583 0.99 -4.62 -13.73
N SER A 584 0.44 -3.42 -13.49
CA SER A 584 0.05 -2.94 -12.15
C SER A 584 -0.94 -3.86 -11.42
N PRO A 585 -2.09 -4.25 -12.02
CA PRO A 585 -3.03 -5.18 -11.36
C PRO A 585 -2.39 -6.55 -11.10
N THR A 586 -1.52 -7.01 -12.00
CA THR A 586 -0.84 -8.30 -11.87
C THR A 586 0.21 -8.30 -10.75
N VAL A 587 0.99 -7.23 -10.61
CA VAL A 587 1.95 -7.08 -9.51
C VAL A 587 1.21 -6.94 -8.17
N ALA A 588 0.10 -6.18 -8.12
CA ALA A 588 -0.78 -6.12 -6.95
C ALA A 588 -1.26 -7.52 -6.55
N LYS A 589 -1.72 -8.31 -7.53
CA LYS A 589 -2.13 -9.71 -7.33
C LYS A 589 -1.02 -10.61 -6.79
N ILE A 590 0.22 -10.46 -7.29
CA ILE A 590 1.38 -11.18 -6.75
C ILE A 590 1.60 -10.78 -5.29
N CYS A 591 1.65 -9.49 -4.98
CA CYS A 591 1.86 -8.99 -3.62
C CYS A 591 0.76 -9.45 -2.64
N ASN A 592 -0.51 -9.43 -3.07
CA ASN A 592 -1.65 -9.93 -2.31
C ASN A 592 -1.51 -11.44 -2.01
N ARG A 593 -1.13 -12.24 -3.00
CA ARG A 593 -0.90 -13.68 -2.83
C ARG A 593 0.29 -14.02 -1.94
N LEU A 594 1.27 -13.12 -1.85
CA LEU A 594 2.39 -13.24 -0.94
C LEU A 594 2.08 -12.62 0.43
N GLU A 595 0.85 -12.14 0.63
CA GLU A 595 0.37 -11.47 1.84
C GLU A 595 1.32 -10.39 2.35
N GLY A 596 1.96 -9.64 1.45
CA GLY A 596 2.88 -8.58 1.85
C GLY A 596 4.20 -9.05 2.48
N MET A 597 4.50 -10.36 2.49
CA MET A 597 5.72 -10.90 3.11
C MET A 597 6.99 -10.42 2.36
N PRO A 598 7.86 -9.60 2.97
CA PRO A 598 9.02 -9.02 2.29
C PRO A 598 9.94 -10.05 1.64
N LEU A 599 10.29 -11.12 2.35
CA LEU A 599 11.15 -12.17 1.80
C LEU A 599 10.51 -12.88 0.60
N ALA A 600 9.21 -13.14 0.66
CA ALA A 600 8.50 -13.80 -0.43
C ALA A 600 8.43 -12.89 -1.67
N ILE A 601 8.14 -11.60 -1.46
CA ILE A 601 8.12 -10.57 -2.50
C ILE A 601 9.48 -10.46 -3.17
N GLU A 602 10.56 -10.49 -2.40
CA GLU A 602 11.93 -10.46 -2.91
C GLU A 602 12.26 -11.68 -3.79
N LEU A 603 11.85 -12.87 -3.36
CA LEU A 603 12.03 -14.11 -4.12
C LEU A 603 11.22 -14.10 -5.43
N ALA A 604 10.00 -13.56 -5.40
CA ALA A 604 9.16 -13.41 -6.59
C ALA A 604 9.72 -12.35 -7.55
N ALA A 605 10.13 -11.19 -7.04
CA ALA A 605 10.72 -10.12 -7.84
C ALA A 605 12.01 -10.56 -8.54
N ALA A 606 12.83 -11.40 -7.92
CA ALA A 606 14.03 -11.97 -8.54
C ALA A 606 13.73 -12.83 -9.79
N ARG A 607 12.50 -13.37 -9.91
CA ARG A 607 12.08 -14.18 -11.07
C ARG A 607 11.74 -13.36 -12.32
N THR A 608 11.66 -12.04 -12.20
CA THR A 608 11.45 -11.12 -13.34
C THR A 608 12.59 -11.18 -14.37
N THR A 609 13.74 -11.75 -14.01
CA THR A 609 14.86 -12.05 -14.93
C THR A 609 14.52 -13.03 -16.03
N ILE A 610 13.56 -13.93 -15.81
CA ILE A 610 13.28 -15.07 -16.70
C ILE A 610 11.79 -15.23 -17.02
N MET A 611 10.90 -14.47 -16.36
CA MET A 611 9.45 -14.54 -16.53
C MET A 611 8.80 -13.16 -16.36
N GLN A 612 7.71 -12.91 -17.08
CA GLN A 612 6.89 -11.71 -16.89
C GLN A 612 5.98 -11.84 -15.65
N PRO A 613 5.52 -10.73 -15.03
CA PRO A 613 4.63 -10.76 -13.87
C PRO A 613 3.40 -11.66 -14.04
N GLU A 614 2.79 -11.70 -15.22
CA GLU A 614 1.61 -12.53 -15.51
C GLU A 614 1.93 -14.02 -15.38
N GLN A 615 3.10 -14.42 -15.88
CA GLN A 615 3.59 -15.79 -15.80
C GLN A 615 3.98 -16.19 -14.38
N ILE A 616 4.48 -15.23 -13.58
CA ILE A 616 4.75 -15.43 -12.15
C ILE A 616 3.41 -15.68 -11.44
N ALA A 617 2.42 -14.81 -11.67
CA ALA A 617 1.10 -14.93 -11.07
C ALA A 617 0.41 -16.26 -11.43
N GLU A 618 0.39 -16.68 -12.69
CA GLU A 618 -0.22 -17.95 -13.11
C GLU A 618 0.45 -19.20 -12.49
N ARG A 619 1.77 -19.16 -12.30
CA ARG A 619 2.52 -20.30 -11.76
C ARG A 619 2.45 -20.40 -10.24
N MET A 620 2.22 -19.28 -9.56
CA MET A 620 1.92 -19.28 -8.12
C MET A 620 0.68 -20.10 -7.78
N ASP A 621 -0.32 -20.15 -8.68
CA ASP A 621 -1.57 -20.91 -8.47
C ASP A 621 -1.38 -22.43 -8.45
N ARG A 622 -0.17 -22.96 -8.73
CA ARG A 622 0.04 -24.40 -8.91
C ARG A 622 1.12 -25.05 -8.04
N LYS A 623 1.97 -24.30 -7.32
CA LYS A 623 2.95 -24.77 -6.30
C LYS A 623 3.92 -23.64 -5.87
N PHE A 624 3.98 -23.29 -4.59
CA PHE A 624 4.98 -22.34 -4.04
C PHE A 624 6.43 -22.84 -4.06
N ALA A 625 6.67 -24.09 -4.51
CA ALA A 625 7.99 -24.68 -4.76
C ALA A 625 8.88 -23.88 -5.74
N MET A 626 8.33 -22.89 -6.43
CA MET A 626 9.02 -21.99 -7.35
C MET A 626 9.87 -20.91 -6.64
N LEU A 627 9.59 -20.58 -5.38
CA LEU A 627 10.27 -19.53 -4.59
C LEU A 627 11.53 -20.07 -3.89
N LYS A 628 12.41 -20.72 -4.67
CA LYS A 628 13.76 -21.14 -4.24
C LYS A 628 14.82 -20.25 -4.88
N SER A 629 15.56 -19.50 -4.08
CA SER A 629 16.68 -18.68 -4.55
C SER A 629 17.84 -19.57 -4.97
N SER A 630 18.46 -19.26 -6.11
CA SER A 630 19.75 -19.83 -6.53
C SER A 630 20.96 -19.03 -5.99
N ARG A 631 20.71 -17.98 -5.21
CA ARG A 631 21.76 -17.12 -4.64
C ARG A 631 22.43 -17.82 -3.46
N ARG A 632 23.76 -17.90 -3.51
CA ARG A 632 24.61 -18.60 -2.53
C ARG A 632 25.03 -17.72 -1.33
N ASP A 633 24.66 -16.43 -1.33
CA ASP A 633 24.93 -15.44 -0.28
C ASP A 633 23.87 -15.41 0.84
N LEU A 634 22.73 -16.07 0.63
CA LEU A 634 21.69 -16.27 1.65
C LEU A 634 22.01 -17.53 2.47
N SER A 635 21.79 -17.48 3.80
CA SER A 635 21.91 -18.67 4.64
C SER A 635 20.97 -19.79 4.12
N PRO A 636 21.26 -21.09 4.30
CA PRO A 636 20.40 -22.17 3.83
C PRO A 636 18.91 -21.99 4.20
N ARG A 637 18.67 -21.31 5.33
CA ARG A 637 17.35 -20.95 5.88
C ARG A 637 16.62 -19.86 5.08
N GLN A 638 17.34 -18.93 4.46
CA GLN A 638 16.81 -17.82 3.65
C GLN A 638 16.72 -18.14 2.15
N GLN A 639 17.24 -19.31 1.73
CA GLN A 639 17.24 -19.73 0.33
C GLN A 639 15.85 -20.15 -0.16
N SER A 640 14.93 -20.49 0.75
CA SER A 640 13.53 -20.76 0.42
C SER A 640 12.63 -20.40 1.60
N LEU A 641 11.36 -20.08 1.30
CA LEU A 641 10.34 -19.90 2.35
C LEU A 641 10.14 -21.19 3.17
N GLU A 642 10.25 -22.35 2.50
CA GLU A 642 10.17 -23.68 3.11
C GLU A 642 11.21 -23.86 4.23
N ALA A 643 12.49 -23.57 3.96
CA ALA A 643 13.56 -23.67 4.97
C ALA A 643 13.44 -22.65 6.11
N THR A 644 12.74 -21.52 5.89
CA THR A 644 12.44 -20.55 6.95
C THR A 644 11.34 -21.06 7.87
N ILE A 645 10.35 -21.79 7.34
CA ILE A 645 9.24 -22.37 8.08
C ILE A 645 9.66 -23.67 8.78
N ASP A 646 10.44 -24.55 8.13
CA ASP A 646 11.02 -25.77 8.74
C ASP A 646 11.65 -25.45 10.09
N TRP A 647 12.42 -24.37 10.15
CA TRP A 647 13.10 -23.99 11.39
C TRP A 647 12.15 -23.48 12.49
N SER A 648 11.03 -22.80 12.15
CA SER A 648 9.98 -22.49 13.14
C SER A 648 9.23 -23.74 13.59
N TYR A 649 9.04 -24.70 12.69
CA TYR A 649 8.37 -25.96 12.97
C TYR A 649 9.20 -26.89 13.87
N ASP A 650 10.52 -26.87 13.72
CA ASP A 650 11.44 -27.64 14.56
C ASP A 650 11.40 -27.22 16.04
N LEU A 651 11.01 -25.97 16.33
CA LEU A 651 10.85 -25.43 17.69
C LEU A 651 9.54 -25.86 18.39
N LEU A 652 8.63 -26.51 17.66
CA LEU A 652 7.37 -26.99 18.22
C LEU A 652 7.56 -28.32 18.93
N ASP A 653 6.86 -28.50 20.06
CA ASP A 653 6.73 -29.80 20.69
C ASP A 653 5.78 -30.72 19.89
N ASP A 654 5.68 -32.00 20.28
CA ASP A 654 4.90 -32.98 19.53
C ASP A 654 3.39 -32.65 19.47
N ALA A 655 2.82 -32.09 20.55
CA ALA A 655 1.41 -31.71 20.59
C ALA A 655 1.14 -30.45 19.75
N GLU A 656 2.05 -29.47 19.81
CA GLU A 656 2.02 -28.27 18.98
C GLU A 656 2.18 -28.59 17.50
N ARG A 657 3.09 -29.50 17.12
CA ARG A 657 3.24 -29.96 15.72
C ARG A 657 1.97 -30.62 15.21
N TRP A 658 1.32 -31.41 16.06
CA TRP A 658 0.06 -32.08 15.75
C TRP A 658 -1.09 -31.09 15.53
N VAL A 659 -1.24 -30.11 16.43
CA VAL A 659 -2.25 -29.05 16.30
C VAL A 659 -1.96 -28.12 15.13
N PHE A 660 -0.71 -27.69 14.96
CA PHE A 660 -0.28 -26.85 13.84
C PHE A 660 -0.64 -27.47 12.49
N ALA A 661 -0.37 -28.77 12.31
CA ALA A 661 -0.71 -29.48 11.09
C ALA A 661 -2.24 -29.55 10.87
N GLN A 662 -3.01 -29.85 11.92
CA GLN A 662 -4.48 -29.87 11.85
C GLN A 662 -5.09 -28.51 11.50
N MET A 663 -4.53 -27.40 12.01
CA MET A 663 -5.03 -26.05 11.73
C MET A 663 -5.03 -25.71 10.22
N SER A 664 -4.30 -26.46 9.40
CA SER A 664 -4.31 -26.29 7.94
C SER A 664 -5.69 -26.43 7.29
N VAL A 665 -6.66 -27.06 7.97
CA VAL A 665 -8.04 -27.18 7.50
C VAL A 665 -8.77 -25.83 7.41
N PHE A 666 -8.38 -24.84 8.23
CA PHE A 666 -9.02 -23.52 8.25
C PHE A 666 -8.53 -22.65 7.10
N ARG A 667 -9.39 -22.27 6.16
CA ARG A 667 -9.06 -21.33 5.07
C ARG A 667 -9.25 -19.88 5.52
N GLY A 668 -8.13 -19.15 5.60
CA GLY A 668 -8.10 -17.75 6.03
C GLY A 668 -7.87 -17.63 7.54
N GLY A 669 -8.87 -17.94 8.36
CA GLY A 669 -8.73 -17.86 9.82
C GLY A 669 -9.91 -18.46 10.58
N PHE A 670 -9.85 -18.42 11.90
CA PHE A 670 -10.80 -19.07 12.80
C PHE A 670 -10.90 -18.35 14.14
N PHE A 671 -12.02 -18.53 14.82
CA PHE A 671 -12.17 -18.15 16.22
C PHE A 671 -11.75 -19.31 17.13
N LEU A 672 -11.39 -19.01 18.37
CA LEU A 672 -10.88 -20.02 19.30
C LEU A 672 -11.85 -21.21 19.49
N GLU A 673 -13.15 -20.93 19.63
CA GLU A 673 -14.20 -21.95 19.76
C GLU A 673 -14.18 -22.96 18.58
N ALA A 674 -13.92 -22.49 17.37
CA ALA A 674 -13.81 -23.35 16.19
C ALA A 674 -12.60 -24.29 16.30
N ALA A 675 -11.47 -23.77 16.77
CA ALA A 675 -10.27 -24.58 17.00
C ALA A 675 -10.53 -25.65 18.08
N GLU A 676 -11.15 -25.27 19.20
CA GLU A 676 -11.48 -26.19 20.31
C GLU A 676 -12.43 -27.31 19.88
N THR A 677 -13.36 -27.03 18.96
CA THR A 677 -14.34 -28.01 18.48
C THR A 677 -13.78 -28.93 17.40
N ILE A 678 -12.92 -28.42 16.52
CA ILE A 678 -12.50 -29.13 15.30
C ILE A 678 -11.21 -29.93 15.51
N LEU A 679 -10.26 -29.36 16.25
CA LEU A 679 -8.95 -29.96 16.48
C LEU A 679 -9.06 -31.13 17.45
N ASP A 680 -8.23 -32.16 17.23
CA ASP A 680 -8.31 -33.42 17.95
C ASP A 680 -7.00 -33.75 18.62
N LEU A 681 -7.07 -33.82 19.95
CA LEU A 681 -5.95 -34.11 20.83
C LEU A 681 -5.98 -35.56 21.35
N SER A 682 -6.84 -36.44 20.81
CA SER A 682 -6.95 -37.84 21.27
C SER A 682 -5.63 -38.61 21.24
N ARG A 683 -4.72 -38.27 20.31
CA ARG A 683 -3.36 -38.83 20.21
C ARG A 683 -2.39 -38.31 21.29
N HIS A 684 -2.70 -37.18 21.90
CA HIS A 684 -1.91 -36.50 22.92
C HIS A 684 -2.78 -36.17 24.15
N PRO A 685 -3.23 -37.18 24.92
CA PRO A 685 -4.16 -36.97 26.04
C PRO A 685 -3.59 -36.13 27.19
N GLU A 686 -2.26 -36.07 27.29
CA GLU A 686 -1.53 -35.26 28.29
C GLU A 686 -1.19 -33.86 27.76
N ALA A 687 -1.61 -33.50 26.54
CA ALA A 687 -1.33 -32.18 25.98
C ALA A 687 -2.10 -31.08 26.72
N PRO A 688 -1.56 -29.85 26.75
CA PRO A 688 -2.32 -28.68 27.19
C PRO A 688 -3.63 -28.52 26.38
N PRO A 689 -4.64 -27.85 26.96
CA PRO A 689 -5.83 -27.42 26.24
C PRO A 689 -5.52 -26.69 24.93
N VAL A 690 -6.43 -26.76 23.95
CA VAL A 690 -6.26 -26.13 22.63
C VAL A 690 -5.97 -24.64 22.73
N ILE A 691 -6.55 -23.92 23.69
CA ILE A 691 -6.26 -22.49 23.93
C ILE A 691 -4.77 -22.24 24.22
N ASP A 692 -4.13 -23.06 25.06
CA ASP A 692 -2.72 -22.92 25.40
C ASP A 692 -1.83 -23.25 24.20
N LEU A 693 -2.22 -24.25 23.39
CA LEU A 693 -1.52 -24.60 22.15
C LEU A 693 -1.66 -23.52 21.08
N VAL A 694 -2.86 -22.91 20.94
CA VAL A 694 -3.08 -21.75 20.06
C VAL A 694 -2.23 -20.57 20.51
N GLN A 695 -2.16 -20.32 21.82
CA GLN A 695 -1.32 -19.29 22.40
C GLN A 695 0.16 -19.56 22.11
N GLY A 696 0.66 -20.77 22.34
CA GLY A 696 2.04 -21.14 22.04
C GLY A 696 2.41 -20.99 20.55
N LEU A 697 1.49 -21.37 19.64
CA LEU A 697 1.68 -21.17 18.21
C LEU A 697 1.65 -19.69 17.80
N ARG A 698 0.84 -18.86 18.47
CA ARG A 698 0.86 -17.39 18.30
C ARG A 698 2.17 -16.80 18.82
N GLU A 699 2.59 -17.18 20.02
CA GLU A 699 3.86 -16.74 20.60
C GLU A 699 5.02 -17.10 19.67
N LYS A 700 4.99 -18.27 19.02
CA LYS A 700 6.00 -18.69 18.03
C LYS A 700 5.82 -18.07 16.63
N SER A 701 4.93 -17.08 16.50
CA SER A 701 4.59 -16.36 15.27
C SER A 701 4.16 -17.25 14.09
N LEU A 702 3.58 -18.42 14.36
CA LEU A 702 2.95 -19.29 13.36
C LEU A 702 1.48 -18.92 13.13
N LEU A 703 0.86 -18.27 14.11
CA LEU A 703 -0.46 -17.66 14.03
C LEU A 703 -0.38 -16.15 14.19
N ARG A 704 -1.26 -15.42 13.48
CA ARG A 704 -1.53 -14.00 13.71
C ARG A 704 -2.85 -13.84 14.47
N ALA A 705 -2.89 -12.86 15.37
CA ALA A 705 -4.12 -12.39 15.98
C ALA A 705 -4.66 -11.22 15.14
N LEU A 706 -5.91 -11.35 14.71
CA LEU A 706 -6.65 -10.33 13.99
C LEU A 706 -7.72 -9.81 14.94
N GLU A 707 -7.63 -8.54 15.29
CA GLU A 707 -8.68 -7.87 16.06
C GLU A 707 -9.94 -7.77 15.21
N THR A 708 -11.06 -8.22 15.77
CA THR A 708 -12.38 -8.02 15.19
C THR A 708 -13.27 -7.33 16.22
N PRO A 709 -14.40 -6.72 15.81
CA PRO A 709 -15.32 -6.09 16.75
C PRO A 709 -15.91 -7.04 17.80
N PHE A 710 -15.80 -8.36 17.61
CA PHE A 710 -16.43 -9.37 18.46
C PHE A 710 -15.41 -10.05 19.38
N GLU A 711 -14.43 -10.73 18.78
CA GLU A 711 -13.41 -11.49 19.49
C GLU A 711 -12.14 -11.65 18.65
N THR A 712 -11.04 -12.04 19.27
CA THR A 712 -9.78 -12.26 18.57
C THR A 712 -9.90 -13.42 17.59
N ARG A 713 -9.62 -13.16 16.32
CA ARG A 713 -9.56 -14.18 15.28
C ARG A 713 -8.12 -14.57 15.03
N PHE A 714 -7.85 -15.87 14.95
CA PHE A 714 -6.53 -16.38 14.62
C PHE A 714 -6.45 -16.76 13.14
N ALA A 715 -5.27 -16.60 12.55
CA ALA A 715 -5.04 -16.97 11.17
C ALA A 715 -3.62 -17.46 10.96
N MET A 716 -3.43 -18.40 10.05
CA MET A 716 -2.11 -18.67 9.48
C MET A 716 -1.93 -17.81 8.23
N TYR A 717 -0.71 -17.39 7.98
CA TYR A 717 -0.34 -16.91 6.66
C TYR A 717 -0.47 -18.06 5.66
N GLN A 718 -0.92 -17.81 4.42
CA GLN A 718 -1.17 -18.86 3.42
C GLN A 718 0.03 -19.78 3.22
N VAL A 719 1.25 -19.24 3.19
CA VAL A 719 2.48 -20.04 3.02
C VAL A 719 2.70 -20.99 4.20
N ILE A 720 2.40 -20.55 5.43
CA ILE A 720 2.49 -21.38 6.64
C ILE A 720 1.38 -22.43 6.63
N GLN A 721 0.17 -22.06 6.20
CA GLN A 721 -0.95 -22.97 6.06
C GLN A 721 -0.66 -24.11 5.07
N GLU A 722 -0.07 -23.81 3.92
CA GLU A 722 0.29 -24.83 2.93
C GLU A 722 1.37 -25.79 3.45
N TYR A 723 2.34 -25.25 4.19
CA TYR A 723 3.34 -26.06 4.86
C TYR A 723 2.71 -26.96 5.93
N ALA A 724 1.82 -26.42 6.77
CA ALA A 724 1.05 -27.18 7.74
C ALA A 724 0.21 -28.29 7.07
N ALA A 725 -0.40 -28.00 5.92
CA ALA A 725 -1.17 -28.99 5.14
C ALA A 725 -0.28 -30.13 4.63
N ALA A 726 0.95 -29.83 4.17
CA ALA A 726 1.91 -30.86 3.78
C ALA A 726 2.28 -31.75 4.98
N ARG A 727 2.58 -31.16 6.14
CA ARG A 727 2.86 -31.93 7.37
C ARG A 727 1.64 -32.73 7.84
N TRP A 728 0.43 -32.25 7.63
CA TRP A 728 -0.79 -32.99 7.94
C TRP A 728 -0.95 -34.26 7.10
N LEU A 729 -0.52 -34.23 5.84
CA LEU A 729 -0.48 -35.42 4.99
C LEU A 729 0.55 -36.45 5.46
N GLU A 730 1.66 -36.00 6.05
CA GLU A 730 2.76 -36.85 6.56
C GLU A 730 2.46 -37.45 7.93
N LEU A 731 1.88 -36.67 8.85
CA LEU A 731 1.71 -37.05 10.26
C LEU A 731 0.46 -37.90 10.54
N ALA A 732 -0.64 -37.61 9.84
CA ALA A 732 -1.93 -38.24 10.08
C ALA A 732 -2.18 -39.40 9.12
N ASN A 733 -3.01 -40.35 9.53
CA ASN A 733 -3.59 -41.34 8.63
C ASN A 733 -4.88 -40.82 7.99
N ASP A 734 -5.42 -41.53 7.00
CA ASP A 734 -6.64 -41.11 6.28
C ASP A 734 -7.85 -40.96 7.20
N ALA A 735 -8.01 -41.84 8.21
CA ALA A 735 -9.14 -41.79 9.13
C ALA A 735 -9.08 -40.58 10.08
N GLU A 736 -7.89 -40.24 10.59
CA GLU A 736 -7.67 -39.03 11.39
C GLU A 736 -7.95 -37.76 10.58
N ARG A 737 -7.48 -37.71 9.33
CA ARG A 737 -7.77 -36.61 8.42
C ARG A 737 -9.26 -36.48 8.13
N GLU A 738 -9.93 -37.60 7.88
CA GLU A 738 -11.37 -37.62 7.61
C GLU A 738 -12.17 -37.18 8.84
N ALA A 739 -11.79 -37.59 10.05
CA ALA A 739 -12.44 -37.17 11.29
C ALA A 739 -12.34 -35.65 11.52
N VAL A 740 -11.16 -35.05 11.34
CA VAL A 740 -10.99 -33.58 11.45
C VAL A 740 -11.80 -32.86 10.38
N GLN A 741 -11.77 -33.34 9.13
CA GLN A 741 -12.55 -32.76 8.03
C GLN A 741 -14.06 -32.86 8.28
N GLN A 742 -14.52 -33.95 8.90
CA GLN A 742 -15.93 -34.11 9.25
C GLN A 742 -16.34 -33.14 10.36
N ARG A 743 -15.57 -33.01 11.44
CA ARG A 743 -15.81 -31.99 12.49
C ARG A 743 -15.79 -30.56 11.93
N PHE A 744 -14.85 -30.27 11.02
CA PHE A 744 -14.78 -28.99 10.31
C PHE A 744 -16.07 -28.72 9.51
N ALA A 745 -16.52 -29.70 8.74
CA ALA A 745 -17.73 -29.58 7.94
C ALA A 745 -19.00 -29.45 8.80
N ASP A 746 -19.11 -30.21 9.88
CA ASP A 746 -20.23 -30.14 10.82
C ASP A 746 -20.28 -28.77 11.51
N TYR A 747 -19.16 -28.33 12.10
CA TYR A 747 -19.04 -27.03 12.75
C TYR A 747 -19.44 -25.88 11.84
N PHE A 748 -18.84 -25.77 10.64
CA PHE A 748 -19.15 -24.63 9.77
C PHE A 748 -20.53 -24.70 9.12
N THR A 749 -21.14 -25.89 9.06
CA THR A 749 -22.54 -26.00 8.64
C THR A 749 -23.50 -25.50 9.72
N ASP A 750 -23.25 -25.87 10.98
CA ASP A 750 -24.04 -25.42 12.12
C ASP A 750 -23.81 -23.93 12.40
N TYR A 751 -22.57 -23.46 12.25
CA TYR A 751 -22.20 -22.04 12.33
C TYR A 751 -22.98 -21.21 11.29
N ALA A 752 -23.01 -21.66 10.03
CA ALA A 752 -23.75 -20.98 8.98
C ALA A 752 -25.25 -20.91 9.29
N ALA A 753 -25.84 -22.00 9.79
CA ALA A 753 -27.26 -22.05 10.17
C ALA A 753 -27.56 -21.14 11.36
N HIS A 754 -26.69 -21.13 12.37
CA HIS A 754 -26.84 -20.31 13.57
C HIS A 754 -26.84 -18.81 13.26
N TRP A 755 -25.93 -18.35 12.38
CA TRP A 755 -25.83 -16.93 12.06
C TRP A 755 -26.80 -16.50 10.95
N ASP A 756 -27.15 -17.36 9.98
CA ASP A 756 -28.21 -17.01 9.01
C ASP A 756 -29.56 -16.79 9.71
N SER A 757 -29.89 -17.57 10.74
CA SER A 757 -31.13 -17.37 11.50
C SER A 757 -31.21 -16.01 12.22
N ARG A 758 -30.07 -15.33 12.39
CA ARG A 758 -29.95 -13.99 13.00
C ARG A 758 -29.73 -12.88 11.97
N SER A 759 -29.56 -13.22 10.68
CA SER A 759 -29.34 -12.23 9.62
C SER A 759 -30.56 -11.35 9.32
N TYR A 760 -31.70 -11.65 9.96
CA TYR A 760 -32.96 -10.90 9.89
C TYR A 760 -33.48 -10.51 11.28
N THR A 761 -32.60 -10.39 12.28
CA THR A 761 -32.96 -9.94 13.64
C THR A 761 -32.23 -8.65 14.00
N THR A 762 -32.38 -8.18 15.24
CA THR A 762 -31.60 -7.06 15.78
C THR A 762 -30.10 -7.30 15.73
N ASP A 763 -29.67 -8.55 15.65
CA ASP A 763 -28.26 -8.96 15.62
C ASP A 763 -27.75 -9.12 14.18
N ALA A 764 -28.51 -8.68 13.18
CA ALA A 764 -28.20 -8.89 11.76
C ALA A 764 -26.81 -8.35 11.35
N VAL A 765 -26.37 -7.24 11.94
CA VAL A 765 -25.02 -6.68 11.67
C VAL A 765 -23.93 -7.67 12.08
N GLU A 766 -23.95 -8.11 13.35
CA GLU A 766 -23.01 -9.10 13.85
C GLU A 766 -23.12 -10.41 13.05
N ALA A 767 -24.34 -10.89 12.81
CA ALA A 767 -24.57 -12.14 12.09
C ALA A 767 -23.95 -12.12 10.68
N LEU A 768 -24.15 -11.04 9.93
CA LEU A 768 -23.57 -10.87 8.61
C LEU A 768 -22.04 -10.74 8.68
N ASP A 769 -21.49 -10.01 9.66
CA ASP A 769 -20.04 -9.90 9.85
C ASP A 769 -19.41 -11.26 10.19
N ARG A 770 -20.05 -12.04 11.06
CA ARG A 770 -19.62 -13.40 11.46
C ARG A 770 -19.62 -14.36 10.28
N LEU A 771 -20.71 -14.38 9.49
CA LEU A 771 -20.79 -15.18 8.27
C LEU A 771 -19.74 -14.75 7.24
N ASP A 772 -19.48 -13.44 7.13
CA ASP A 772 -18.49 -12.92 6.19
C ASP A 772 -17.07 -13.34 6.56
N LEU A 773 -16.73 -13.20 7.83
CA LEU A 773 -15.49 -13.69 8.40
C LEU A 773 -15.36 -15.22 8.19
N ALA A 774 -16.43 -16.00 8.26
CA ALA A 774 -16.39 -17.46 8.03
C ALA A 774 -16.48 -17.89 6.55
N ARG A 775 -16.66 -16.94 5.62
CA ARG A 775 -16.97 -17.20 4.20
C ARG A 775 -16.02 -18.22 3.54
N ASN A 776 -14.71 -18.07 3.74
CA ASN A 776 -13.71 -18.96 3.13
C ASN A 776 -13.74 -20.38 3.70
N ASN A 777 -14.02 -20.54 5.00
CA ASN A 777 -14.17 -21.85 5.62
C ASN A 777 -15.44 -22.55 5.11
N ILE A 778 -16.56 -21.83 5.07
CA ILE A 778 -17.84 -22.34 4.54
C ILE A 778 -17.69 -22.72 3.07
N GLY A 779 -17.02 -21.89 2.27
CA GLY A 779 -16.71 -22.19 0.87
C GLY A 779 -15.89 -23.49 0.72
N ALA A 780 -14.92 -23.73 1.59
CA ALA A 780 -14.16 -24.98 1.60
C ALA A 780 -15.04 -26.21 1.90
N VAL A 781 -16.01 -26.09 2.81
CA VAL A 781 -17.00 -27.15 3.06
C VAL A 781 -17.87 -27.39 1.82
N MET A 782 -18.35 -26.32 1.17
CA MET A 782 -19.14 -26.43 -0.06
C MET A 782 -18.35 -27.13 -1.18
N GLU A 783 -17.07 -26.79 -1.38
CA GLU A 783 -16.19 -27.48 -2.33
C GLU A 783 -16.08 -28.98 -2.02
N ALA A 784 -15.90 -29.34 -0.75
CA ALA A 784 -15.82 -30.73 -0.31
C ALA A 784 -17.14 -31.49 -0.52
N CYS A 785 -18.28 -30.87 -0.21
CA CYS A 785 -19.60 -31.46 -0.45
C CYS A 785 -19.84 -31.71 -1.94
N ALA A 786 -19.45 -30.78 -2.81
CA ALA A 786 -19.55 -30.97 -4.25
C ALA A 786 -18.69 -32.14 -4.75
N ALA A 787 -17.48 -32.31 -4.21
CA ALA A 787 -16.59 -33.42 -4.56
C ALA A 787 -17.10 -34.80 -4.06
N ARG A 788 -17.80 -34.83 -2.92
CA ARG A 788 -18.36 -36.04 -2.29
C ARG A 788 -19.81 -36.33 -2.70
N ASN A 789 -20.43 -35.46 -3.50
CA ASN A 789 -21.86 -35.50 -3.84
C ASN A 789 -22.79 -35.46 -2.61
N ASP A 790 -22.40 -34.72 -1.57
CA ASP A 790 -23.24 -34.44 -0.39
C ASP A 790 -24.22 -33.30 -0.70
N VAL A 791 -25.30 -33.65 -1.39
CA VAL A 791 -26.30 -32.70 -1.92
C VAL A 791 -27.01 -31.94 -0.80
N GLU A 792 -27.32 -32.62 0.32
CA GLU A 792 -28.07 -32.04 1.43
C GLU A 792 -27.27 -30.91 2.09
N ARG A 793 -26.02 -31.19 2.50
CA ARG A 793 -25.17 -30.20 3.16
C ARG A 793 -24.82 -29.05 2.21
N PHE A 794 -24.51 -29.35 0.95
CA PHE A 794 -24.24 -28.32 -0.06
C PHE A 794 -25.42 -27.37 -0.24
N THR A 795 -26.63 -27.91 -0.28
CA THR A 795 -27.86 -27.13 -0.41
C THR A 795 -28.09 -26.27 0.82
N ARG A 796 -27.98 -26.83 2.03
CA ARG A 796 -28.15 -26.11 3.28
C ARG A 796 -27.18 -24.93 3.39
N LEU A 797 -25.90 -25.14 3.09
CA LEU A 797 -24.89 -24.07 3.08
C LEU A 797 -25.18 -23.00 2.02
N THR A 798 -25.61 -23.40 0.82
CA THR A 798 -26.00 -22.46 -0.25
C THR A 798 -27.15 -21.57 0.20
N LEU A 799 -28.16 -22.14 0.88
CA LEU A 799 -29.30 -21.39 1.41
C LEU A 799 -28.87 -20.44 2.54
N ASN A 800 -28.10 -20.92 3.51
CA ASN A 800 -27.66 -20.11 4.66
C ASN A 800 -26.73 -18.95 4.25
N MET A 801 -25.90 -19.13 3.22
CA MET A 801 -25.02 -18.07 2.73
C MET A 801 -25.73 -17.08 1.79
N TYR A 802 -26.93 -17.39 1.32
CA TYR A 802 -27.62 -16.55 0.33
C TYR A 802 -27.90 -15.14 0.86
N THR A 803 -28.27 -15.00 2.13
CA THR A 803 -28.56 -13.70 2.74
C THR A 803 -27.32 -12.80 2.70
N LEU A 804 -26.18 -13.28 3.19
CA LEU A 804 -24.92 -12.55 3.14
C LEU A 804 -24.56 -12.16 1.70
N LEU A 805 -24.61 -13.12 0.77
CA LEU A 805 -24.24 -12.86 -0.63
C LEU A 805 -25.22 -11.90 -1.33
N ARG A 806 -26.46 -11.80 -0.87
CA ARG A 806 -27.46 -10.86 -1.39
C ARG A 806 -27.25 -9.45 -0.84
N VAL A 807 -26.86 -9.33 0.43
CA VAL A 807 -26.70 -8.04 1.14
C VAL A 807 -25.34 -7.42 0.83
N ARG A 808 -24.25 -8.21 0.89
CA ARG A 808 -22.86 -7.73 0.78
C ARG A 808 -22.09 -8.28 -0.42
N GLY A 809 -22.56 -9.37 -1.03
CA GLY A 809 -21.84 -10.08 -2.09
C GLY A 809 -22.16 -9.60 -3.52
N PRO A 810 -21.23 -9.74 -4.48
CA PRO A 810 -21.49 -9.43 -5.87
C PRO A 810 -22.45 -10.46 -6.49
N ALA A 811 -23.39 -9.99 -7.32
CA ALA A 811 -24.44 -10.85 -7.90
C ALA A 811 -23.88 -12.03 -8.73
N ARG A 812 -22.69 -11.86 -9.33
CA ARG A 812 -22.01 -12.87 -10.16
C ARG A 812 -21.56 -14.12 -9.40
N GLN A 813 -21.37 -14.05 -8.08
CA GLN A 813 -20.99 -15.21 -7.26
C GLN A 813 -22.19 -16.08 -6.88
N ARG A 814 -23.40 -15.54 -6.91
CA ARG A 814 -24.64 -16.22 -6.49
C ARG A 814 -25.14 -17.23 -7.53
N VAL A 815 -25.16 -16.85 -8.81
CA VAL A 815 -25.70 -17.70 -9.90
C VAL A 815 -24.97 -19.05 -10.00
N PRO A 816 -23.63 -19.12 -10.05
CA PRO A 816 -22.93 -20.41 -10.17
C PRO A 816 -23.15 -21.33 -8.98
N ALA A 817 -23.23 -20.78 -7.77
CA ALA A 817 -23.48 -21.55 -6.55
C ALA A 817 -24.88 -22.19 -6.58
N LEU A 818 -25.91 -21.39 -6.89
CA LEU A 818 -27.29 -21.85 -7.00
C LEU A 818 -27.48 -22.88 -8.12
N GLN A 819 -26.89 -22.64 -9.29
CA GLN A 819 -26.93 -23.59 -10.41
C GLN A 819 -26.21 -24.90 -10.09
N SER A 820 -25.11 -24.85 -9.33
CA SER A 820 -24.40 -26.05 -8.90
C SER A 820 -25.21 -26.85 -7.88
N ALA A 821 -25.89 -26.17 -6.95
CA ALA A 821 -26.78 -26.82 -5.99
C ALA A 821 -27.95 -27.49 -6.71
N LEU A 822 -28.58 -26.80 -7.68
CA LEU A 822 -29.67 -27.35 -8.47
C LEU A 822 -29.25 -28.56 -9.31
N ARG A 823 -28.07 -28.52 -9.92
CA ARG A 823 -27.52 -29.66 -10.67
C ARG A 823 -27.26 -30.86 -9.76
N ALA A 824 -26.80 -30.64 -8.53
CA ALA A 824 -26.56 -31.71 -7.56
C ALA A 824 -27.86 -32.45 -7.15
N HIS A 825 -29.00 -31.75 -7.13
CA HIS A 825 -30.32 -32.37 -6.89
C HIS A 825 -30.81 -33.27 -8.06
N GLY A 826 -30.21 -33.19 -9.25
CA GLY A 826 -30.68 -33.94 -10.42
C GLY A 826 -32.08 -33.51 -10.85
N ASP A 827 -32.98 -34.48 -11.09
CA ASP A 827 -34.39 -34.24 -11.44
C ASP A 827 -35.36 -34.51 -10.27
N ILE A 828 -34.85 -34.75 -9.06
CA ILE A 828 -35.68 -35.08 -7.90
C ILE A 828 -36.36 -33.82 -7.39
N GLU A 829 -37.69 -33.82 -7.38
CA GLU A 829 -38.50 -32.71 -6.85
C GLU A 829 -38.49 -32.74 -5.32
N THR A 830 -37.81 -31.76 -4.72
CA THR A 830 -37.74 -31.56 -3.26
C THR A 830 -38.10 -30.11 -2.90
N PRO A 831 -38.57 -29.84 -1.67
CA PRO A 831 -38.80 -28.47 -1.21
C PRO A 831 -37.58 -27.56 -1.35
N ASP A 832 -36.38 -28.10 -1.09
CA ASP A 832 -35.14 -27.35 -1.22
C ASP A 832 -34.78 -27.05 -2.68
N ARG A 833 -35.06 -27.97 -3.62
CA ARG A 833 -34.94 -27.70 -5.05
C ARG A 833 -35.84 -26.54 -5.46
N ALA A 834 -37.11 -26.54 -5.05
CA ALA A 834 -38.04 -25.45 -5.34
C ALA A 834 -37.53 -24.11 -4.76
N ARG A 835 -36.97 -24.12 -3.55
CA ARG A 835 -36.34 -22.94 -2.93
C ARG A 835 -35.13 -22.45 -3.73
N LEU A 836 -34.23 -23.34 -4.14
CA LEU A 836 -33.05 -23.00 -4.93
C LEU A 836 -33.42 -22.43 -6.30
N GLN A 837 -34.39 -23.03 -7.01
CA GLN A 837 -34.90 -22.53 -8.30
C GLN A 837 -35.45 -21.11 -8.16
N PHE A 838 -36.19 -20.87 -7.08
CA PHE A 838 -36.69 -19.56 -6.74
C PHE A 838 -35.55 -18.53 -6.53
N LEU A 839 -34.54 -18.85 -5.70
CA LEU A 839 -33.42 -17.94 -5.44
C LEU A 839 -32.59 -17.69 -6.72
N LEU A 840 -32.49 -18.68 -7.60
CA LEU A 840 -31.86 -18.54 -8.91
C LEU A 840 -32.64 -17.54 -9.78
N SER A 841 -33.94 -17.73 -9.92
CA SER A 841 -34.83 -16.80 -10.64
C SER A 841 -34.67 -15.36 -10.15
N GLN A 842 -34.63 -15.14 -8.82
CA GLN A 842 -34.39 -13.79 -8.27
C GLN A 842 -33.03 -13.21 -8.68
N THR A 843 -31.99 -14.03 -8.63
CA THR A 843 -30.61 -13.62 -8.92
C THR A 843 -30.42 -13.36 -10.43
N GLU A 844 -31.05 -14.15 -11.29
CA GLU A 844 -31.02 -13.98 -12.75
C GLU A 844 -31.73 -12.70 -13.19
N ARG A 845 -32.85 -12.34 -12.54
CA ARG A 845 -33.50 -11.04 -12.76
C ARG A 845 -32.58 -9.87 -12.41
N GLU A 846 -31.79 -10.01 -11.35
CA GLU A 846 -30.84 -8.96 -10.91
C GLU A 846 -29.62 -8.85 -11.84
N THR A 847 -29.21 -9.96 -12.46
CA THR A 847 -28.02 -10.02 -13.32
C THR A 847 -28.32 -9.80 -14.81
N GLY A 848 -29.60 -9.77 -15.21
CA GLY A 848 -30.05 -9.22 -16.49
C GLY A 848 -30.62 -10.23 -17.50
N ASP A 849 -31.05 -11.43 -17.07
CA ASP A 849 -31.79 -12.37 -17.93
C ASP A 849 -33.25 -12.51 -17.46
N PRO A 850 -34.14 -11.56 -17.83
CA PRO A 850 -35.51 -11.52 -17.35
C PRO A 850 -36.38 -12.65 -17.91
N VAL A 851 -36.05 -13.19 -19.09
CA VAL A 851 -36.79 -14.29 -19.71
C VAL A 851 -36.53 -15.57 -18.93
N LYS A 852 -35.25 -15.91 -18.72
CA LYS A 852 -34.87 -17.10 -17.97
C LYS A 852 -35.33 -17.01 -16.51
N ALA A 853 -35.18 -15.84 -15.88
CA ALA A 853 -35.70 -15.61 -14.53
C ALA A 853 -37.20 -15.88 -14.42
N ARG A 854 -37.98 -15.53 -15.45
CA ARG A 854 -39.41 -15.82 -15.51
C ARG A 854 -39.66 -17.33 -15.67
N GLU A 855 -38.99 -17.99 -16.60
CA GLU A 855 -39.12 -19.43 -16.83
C GLU A 855 -38.82 -20.25 -15.58
N ASP A 856 -37.69 -19.95 -14.92
CA ASP A 856 -37.28 -20.61 -13.67
C ASP A 856 -38.26 -20.32 -12.52
N GLY A 857 -38.82 -19.10 -12.48
CA GLY A 857 -39.84 -18.72 -11.50
C GLY A 857 -41.17 -19.45 -11.70
N GLU A 858 -41.62 -19.61 -12.95
CA GLU A 858 -42.81 -20.40 -13.27
C GLU A 858 -42.61 -21.88 -12.94
N GLU A 859 -41.44 -22.44 -13.26
CA GLU A 859 -41.15 -23.84 -12.93
C GLU A 859 -41.10 -24.06 -11.41
N ALA A 860 -40.53 -23.14 -10.63
CA ALA A 860 -40.53 -23.22 -9.17
C ALA A 860 -41.96 -23.27 -8.58
N VAL A 861 -42.91 -22.52 -9.16
CA VAL A 861 -44.33 -22.59 -8.77
C VAL A 861 -44.92 -23.95 -9.12
N ARG A 862 -44.66 -24.47 -10.33
CA ARG A 862 -45.17 -25.79 -10.75
C ARG A 862 -44.61 -26.93 -9.89
N VAL A 863 -43.33 -26.90 -9.55
CA VAL A 863 -42.71 -27.88 -8.64
C VAL A 863 -43.37 -27.80 -7.26
N ALA A 864 -43.56 -26.59 -6.72
CA ALA A 864 -44.25 -26.41 -5.44
C ALA A 864 -45.70 -26.95 -5.47
N GLU A 865 -46.42 -26.72 -6.56
CA GLU A 865 -47.79 -27.24 -6.76
C GLU A 865 -47.83 -28.77 -6.84
N ARG A 866 -46.85 -29.40 -7.51
CA ARG A 866 -46.73 -30.87 -7.57
C ARG A 866 -46.41 -31.48 -6.21
N LEU A 867 -45.62 -30.81 -5.38
CA LEU A 867 -45.30 -31.25 -4.02
C LEU A 867 -46.48 -31.11 -3.04
N GLY A 868 -47.48 -30.28 -3.34
CA GLY A 868 -48.70 -30.13 -2.55
C GLY A 868 -48.54 -29.40 -1.21
N ASP A 869 -47.40 -28.74 -0.96
CA ASP A 869 -47.16 -27.96 0.25
C ASP A 869 -47.73 -26.54 0.10
N GLU A 870 -48.81 -26.24 0.83
CA GLU A 870 -49.52 -24.96 0.79
C GLU A 870 -48.61 -23.75 1.10
N GLY A 871 -47.64 -23.91 2.02
CA GLY A 871 -46.69 -22.86 2.39
C GLY A 871 -45.60 -22.64 1.34
N LEU A 872 -45.11 -23.72 0.74
CA LEU A 872 -44.15 -23.65 -0.37
C LEU A 872 -44.80 -23.02 -1.61
N ILE A 873 -46.03 -23.39 -1.94
CA ILE A 873 -46.81 -22.80 -3.04
C ILE A 873 -47.00 -21.29 -2.82
N ALA A 874 -47.43 -20.89 -1.62
CA ALA A 874 -47.59 -19.47 -1.28
C ALA A 874 -46.28 -18.70 -1.40
N THR A 875 -45.17 -19.29 -0.96
CA THR A 875 -43.82 -18.71 -1.07
C THR A 875 -43.39 -18.58 -2.54
N ALA A 876 -43.57 -19.62 -3.35
CA ALA A 876 -43.25 -19.59 -4.77
C ALA A 876 -44.07 -18.51 -5.51
N LYS A 877 -45.39 -18.45 -5.27
CA LYS A 877 -46.28 -17.45 -5.86
C LYS A 877 -45.97 -16.02 -5.42
N PHE A 878 -45.68 -15.79 -4.13
CA PHE A 878 -45.25 -14.48 -3.61
C PHE A 878 -44.02 -13.97 -4.38
N ASN A 879 -43.07 -14.85 -4.61
CA ASN A 879 -41.83 -14.52 -5.25
C ASN A 879 -41.96 -14.31 -6.76
N PHE A 880 -42.75 -15.17 -7.42
CA PHE A 880 -43.12 -15.02 -8.82
C PHE A 880 -43.84 -13.68 -9.08
N ALA A 881 -44.70 -13.24 -8.15
CA ALA A 881 -45.33 -11.92 -8.20
C ALA A 881 -44.30 -10.78 -8.23
N GLY A 882 -43.18 -10.91 -7.51
CA GLY A 882 -42.07 -9.96 -7.59
C GLY A 882 -41.40 -9.91 -8.98
N MET A 883 -41.40 -11.02 -9.73
CA MET A 883 -40.92 -11.07 -11.11
C MET A 883 -41.91 -10.36 -12.05
N GLU A 884 -43.21 -10.63 -11.90
CA GLU A 884 -44.27 -9.95 -12.65
C GLU A 884 -44.23 -8.43 -12.44
N TYR A 885 -43.97 -7.97 -11.20
CA TYR A 885 -43.75 -6.55 -10.91
C TYR A 885 -42.55 -5.99 -11.70
N GLY A 886 -41.42 -6.70 -11.67
CA GLY A 886 -40.21 -6.29 -12.41
C GLY A 886 -40.40 -6.25 -13.94
N ALA A 887 -41.27 -7.11 -14.48
CA ALA A 887 -41.65 -7.14 -15.89
C ALA A 887 -42.68 -6.05 -16.26
N GLY A 888 -43.15 -5.24 -15.31
CA GLY A 888 -44.15 -4.19 -15.53
C GLY A 888 -45.61 -4.66 -15.40
N ASN A 889 -45.86 -5.94 -15.11
CA ASN A 889 -47.19 -6.52 -14.92
C ASN A 889 -47.71 -6.28 -13.49
N VAL A 890 -47.70 -5.02 -13.05
CA VAL A 890 -47.95 -4.61 -11.67
C VAL A 890 -49.32 -5.10 -11.14
N ALA A 891 -50.37 -5.02 -11.96
CA ALA A 891 -51.71 -5.49 -11.57
C ALA A 891 -51.75 -7.01 -11.30
N ARG A 892 -51.04 -7.80 -12.12
CA ARG A 892 -50.92 -9.26 -11.92
C ARG A 892 -50.12 -9.58 -10.66
N ALA A 893 -49.01 -8.87 -10.44
CA ALA A 893 -48.23 -8.99 -9.21
C ALA A 893 -49.08 -8.72 -7.97
N GLN A 894 -49.90 -7.67 -8.00
CA GLN A 894 -50.77 -7.31 -6.89
C GLN A 894 -51.89 -8.33 -6.65
N ALA A 895 -52.46 -8.91 -7.71
CA ALA A 895 -53.44 -9.99 -7.59
C ALA A 895 -52.83 -11.24 -6.91
N LEU A 896 -51.63 -11.65 -7.33
CA LEU A 896 -50.91 -12.78 -6.72
C LEU A 896 -50.57 -12.51 -5.25
N HIS A 897 -50.16 -11.28 -4.91
CA HIS A 897 -49.92 -10.91 -3.51
C HIS A 897 -51.19 -10.98 -2.65
N ARG A 898 -52.34 -10.53 -3.17
CA ARG A 898 -53.64 -10.65 -2.50
C ARG A 898 -54.07 -12.11 -2.31
N GLU A 899 -53.72 -13.00 -3.24
CA GLU A 899 -54.01 -14.44 -3.16
C GLU A 899 -53.23 -15.14 -2.03
N VAL A 900 -51.93 -14.83 -1.87
CA VAL A 900 -51.05 -15.53 -0.92
C VAL A 900 -51.10 -14.98 0.50
N LEU A 901 -51.50 -13.71 0.70
CA LEU A 901 -51.53 -13.08 2.02
C LEU A 901 -52.39 -13.84 3.06
N PRO A 902 -53.63 -14.30 2.74
CA PRO A 902 -54.42 -15.11 3.68
C PRO A 902 -53.77 -16.44 4.05
N VAL A 903 -53.01 -17.04 3.12
CA VAL A 903 -52.32 -18.31 3.33
C VAL A 903 -51.20 -18.14 4.36
N PHE A 904 -50.37 -17.11 4.24
CA PHE A 904 -49.32 -16.85 5.25
C PHE A 904 -49.89 -16.54 6.63
N ARG A 905 -51.02 -15.81 6.70
CA ARG A 905 -51.74 -15.58 7.96
C ARG A 905 -52.25 -16.88 8.58
N LYS A 906 -52.88 -17.74 7.77
CA LYS A 906 -53.36 -19.07 8.20
C LYS A 906 -52.22 -19.94 8.73
N LEU A 907 -51.06 -19.90 8.08
CA LEU A 907 -49.86 -20.65 8.47
C LEU A 907 -49.08 -20.02 9.62
N GLY A 908 -49.49 -18.85 10.13
CA GLY A 908 -48.77 -18.13 11.17
C GLY A 908 -47.40 -17.59 10.74
N ASN A 909 -47.13 -17.52 9.43
CA ASN A 909 -45.85 -17.05 8.89
C ASN A 909 -45.82 -15.51 8.86
N ARG A 910 -45.54 -14.91 10.03
CA ARG A 910 -45.50 -13.45 10.25
C ARG A 910 -44.50 -12.73 9.35
N LEU A 911 -43.34 -13.33 9.10
CA LEU A 911 -42.30 -12.73 8.25
C LEU A 911 -42.79 -12.58 6.80
N ASN A 912 -43.34 -13.65 6.21
CA ASN A 912 -43.87 -13.58 4.86
C ASN A 912 -45.15 -12.73 4.78
N GLU A 913 -45.97 -12.69 5.82
CA GLU A 913 -47.08 -11.73 5.92
C GLU A 913 -46.57 -10.29 5.75
N ALA A 914 -45.56 -9.89 6.53
CA ALA A 914 -44.99 -8.56 6.47
C ALA A 914 -44.35 -8.26 5.11
N ARG A 915 -43.62 -9.22 4.53
CA ARG A 915 -43.00 -9.08 3.21
C ARG A 915 -44.03 -8.93 2.10
N VAL A 916 -45.13 -9.68 2.13
CA VAL A 916 -46.24 -9.52 1.16
C VAL A 916 -46.86 -8.13 1.28
N LEU A 917 -47.14 -7.66 2.50
CA LEU A 917 -47.67 -6.31 2.72
C LEU A 917 -46.73 -5.22 2.18
N SER A 918 -45.41 -5.37 2.37
CA SER A 918 -44.43 -4.43 1.79
C SER A 918 -44.44 -4.41 0.26
N ARG A 919 -44.61 -5.57 -0.40
CA ARG A 919 -44.70 -5.67 -1.86
C ARG A 919 -46.01 -5.12 -2.39
N MET A 920 -47.12 -5.36 -1.68
CA MET A 920 -48.41 -4.74 -1.99
C MET A 920 -48.36 -3.22 -1.85
N ALA A 921 -47.67 -2.69 -0.84
CA ALA A 921 -47.46 -1.25 -0.70
C ALA A 921 -46.71 -0.66 -1.91
N LEU A 922 -45.65 -1.32 -2.38
CA LEU A 922 -44.90 -0.88 -3.56
C LEU A 922 -45.74 -0.97 -4.86
N ALA A 923 -46.50 -2.06 -5.03
CA ALA A 923 -47.40 -2.23 -6.16
C ALA A 923 -48.52 -1.17 -6.16
N GLY A 924 -49.17 -0.96 -5.02
CA GLY A 924 -50.20 0.06 -4.84
C GLY A 924 -49.67 1.48 -5.11
N ALA A 925 -48.43 1.79 -4.70
CA ALA A 925 -47.78 3.07 -5.06
C ALA A 925 -47.73 3.28 -6.58
N THR A 926 -47.46 2.22 -7.34
CA THR A 926 -47.33 2.25 -8.80
C THR A 926 -48.70 2.33 -9.49
N LEU A 927 -49.72 1.68 -8.92
CA LEU A 927 -51.12 1.76 -9.37
C LEU A 927 -51.86 3.02 -8.87
N ASN A 928 -51.18 3.90 -8.11
CA ASN A 928 -51.73 5.08 -7.46
C ASN A 928 -52.85 4.77 -6.43
N GLU A 929 -52.82 3.60 -5.81
CA GLU A 929 -53.69 3.16 -4.71
C GLU A 929 -53.08 3.59 -3.36
N PHE A 930 -52.91 4.90 -3.16
CA PHE A 930 -52.02 5.41 -2.10
C PHE A 930 -52.48 5.09 -0.68
N ASP A 931 -53.78 5.16 -0.37
CA ASP A 931 -54.29 4.92 0.98
C ASP A 931 -54.04 3.47 1.44
N GLU A 932 -54.33 2.50 0.57
CA GLU A 932 -54.05 1.08 0.83
C GLU A 932 -52.53 0.85 0.93
N ALA A 933 -51.73 1.52 0.09
CA ALA A 933 -50.29 1.41 0.08
C ALA A 933 -49.64 1.91 1.38
N VAL A 934 -50.06 3.07 1.90
CA VAL A 934 -49.57 3.61 3.17
C VAL A 934 -49.91 2.65 4.31
N GLU A 935 -51.15 2.19 4.40
CA GLU A 935 -51.58 1.30 5.48
C GLU A 935 -50.88 -0.06 5.43
N ASN A 936 -50.70 -0.64 4.25
CA ASN A 936 -49.92 -1.87 4.08
C ASN A 936 -48.45 -1.67 4.48
N SER A 937 -47.86 -0.52 4.15
CA SER A 937 -46.49 -0.21 4.56
C SER A 937 -46.36 -0.06 6.09
N ARG A 938 -47.38 0.50 6.76
CA ARG A 938 -47.39 0.68 8.23
C ARG A 938 -47.51 -0.66 8.95
N LYS A 939 -48.48 -1.49 8.55
CA LYS A 939 -48.65 -2.84 9.09
C LYS A 939 -47.41 -3.69 8.88
N SER A 940 -46.82 -3.63 7.69
CA SER A 940 -45.58 -4.35 7.39
C SER A 940 -44.46 -3.93 8.35
N GLU A 941 -44.23 -2.63 8.53
CA GLU A 941 -43.22 -2.13 9.47
C GLU A 941 -43.49 -2.56 10.92
N GLU A 942 -44.74 -2.49 11.40
CA GLU A 942 -45.12 -2.95 12.75
C GLU A 942 -44.69 -4.41 12.97
N ILE A 943 -45.02 -5.31 12.04
CA ILE A 943 -44.64 -6.73 12.12
C ILE A 943 -43.11 -6.90 12.04
N LEU A 944 -42.43 -6.18 11.16
CA LEU A 944 -40.98 -6.31 10.99
C LEU A 944 -40.22 -5.80 12.22
N ARG A 945 -40.72 -4.75 12.88
CA ARG A 945 -40.18 -4.26 14.16
C ARG A 945 -40.40 -5.25 15.29
N GLU A 946 -41.55 -5.91 15.36
CA GLU A 946 -41.79 -7.00 16.32
C GLU A 946 -40.83 -8.17 16.12
N LEU A 947 -40.49 -8.49 14.86
CA LEU A 947 -39.56 -9.56 14.50
C LEU A 947 -38.08 -9.15 14.58
N GLY A 948 -37.77 -7.86 14.66
CA GLY A 948 -36.42 -7.33 14.58
C GLY A 948 -35.79 -7.36 13.18
N ASP A 949 -36.58 -7.50 12.09
CA ASP A 949 -36.07 -7.62 10.71
C ASP A 949 -35.60 -6.27 10.14
N LEU A 950 -34.35 -5.90 10.47
CA LEU A 950 -33.72 -4.66 10.00
C LEU A 950 -33.70 -4.52 8.46
N PRO A 951 -33.29 -5.55 7.67
CA PRO A 951 -33.39 -5.50 6.21
C PRO A 951 -34.83 -5.22 5.72
N GLY A 952 -35.82 -5.88 6.32
CA GLY A 952 -37.22 -5.64 6.00
C GLY A 952 -37.67 -4.21 6.31
N ILE A 953 -37.27 -3.67 7.49
CA ILE A 953 -37.57 -2.30 7.92
C ILE A 953 -36.98 -1.29 6.92
N ALA A 954 -35.73 -1.48 6.52
CA ALA A 954 -35.11 -0.62 5.52
C ALA A 954 -35.91 -0.61 4.20
N PHE A 955 -36.31 -1.79 3.71
CA PHE A 955 -37.09 -1.90 2.47
C PHE A 955 -38.46 -1.21 2.57
N VAL A 956 -39.21 -1.40 3.66
CA VAL A 956 -40.55 -0.81 3.81
C VAL A 956 -40.49 0.70 4.01
N LEU A 957 -39.47 1.23 4.70
CA LEU A 957 -39.24 2.67 4.83
C LEU A 957 -38.93 3.31 3.47
N SER A 958 -38.06 2.70 2.65
CA SER A 958 -37.82 3.20 1.29
C SER A 958 -39.09 3.13 0.44
N THR A 959 -39.90 2.08 0.59
CA THR A 959 -41.19 1.95 -0.11
C THR A 959 -42.14 3.07 0.28
N ARG A 960 -42.25 3.38 1.57
CA ARG A 960 -43.06 4.49 2.07
C ARG A 960 -42.57 5.84 1.56
N GLY A 961 -41.26 6.03 1.50
CA GLY A 961 -40.66 7.21 0.88
C GLY A 961 -41.06 7.38 -0.59
N THR A 962 -41.07 6.27 -1.35
CA THR A 962 -41.58 6.25 -2.74
C THR A 962 -43.07 6.58 -2.83
N ILE A 963 -43.90 6.07 -1.91
CA ILE A 963 -45.33 6.40 -1.85
C ILE A 963 -45.53 7.90 -1.66
N TYR A 964 -44.90 8.49 -0.65
CA TYR A 964 -45.01 9.93 -0.38
C TYR A 964 -44.48 10.77 -1.54
N ASN A 965 -43.37 10.36 -2.16
CA ASN A 965 -42.88 11.05 -3.35
C ASN A 965 -43.91 11.07 -4.49
N ARG A 966 -44.58 9.94 -4.75
CA ARG A 966 -45.63 9.86 -5.78
C ARG A 966 -46.90 10.64 -5.45
N GLN A 967 -47.16 10.89 -4.16
CA GLN A 967 -48.22 11.80 -3.71
C GLN A 967 -47.84 13.29 -3.81
N GLY A 968 -46.60 13.61 -4.23
CA GLY A 968 -46.07 14.99 -4.24
C GLY A 968 -45.52 15.46 -2.90
N LEU A 969 -45.48 14.60 -1.88
CA LEU A 969 -44.96 14.88 -0.54
C LEU A 969 -43.47 14.55 -0.46
N GLN A 970 -42.67 15.21 -1.31
CA GLN A 970 -41.25 14.91 -1.54
C GLN A 970 -40.38 15.01 -0.28
N GLU A 971 -40.55 16.06 0.53
CA GLU A 971 -39.76 16.26 1.75
C GLU A 971 -40.05 15.18 2.81
N GLU A 972 -41.32 14.78 2.98
CA GLU A 972 -41.68 13.66 3.85
C GLU A 972 -41.13 12.35 3.31
N GLY A 973 -41.20 12.14 2.00
CA GLY A 973 -40.62 10.97 1.34
C GLY A 973 -39.11 10.84 1.58
N LEU A 974 -38.39 11.96 1.53
CA LEU A 974 -36.94 12.01 1.77
C LEU A 974 -36.58 11.49 3.17
N LYS A 975 -37.33 11.90 4.20
CA LYS A 975 -37.08 11.47 5.60
C LYS A 975 -37.10 9.95 5.74
N TYR A 976 -38.08 9.28 5.13
CA TYR A 976 -38.18 7.82 5.20
C TYR A 976 -37.06 7.11 4.42
N ILE A 977 -36.64 7.65 3.27
CA ILE A 977 -35.52 7.08 2.51
C ILE A 977 -34.20 7.28 3.26
N GLU A 978 -34.00 8.41 3.93
CA GLU A 978 -32.79 8.65 4.75
C GLU A 978 -32.72 7.74 5.97
N GLN A 979 -33.86 7.43 6.60
CA GLN A 979 -33.92 6.41 7.65
C GLN A 979 -33.59 5.02 7.12
N SER A 980 -34.13 4.66 5.95
CA SER A 980 -33.81 3.42 5.25
C SER A 980 -32.31 3.31 4.92
N GLU A 981 -31.71 4.38 4.40
CA GLU A 981 -30.28 4.45 4.10
C GLU A 981 -29.43 4.26 5.35
N ARG A 982 -29.80 4.88 6.48
CA ARG A 982 -29.07 4.72 7.75
C ARG A 982 -29.01 3.25 8.18
N ILE A 983 -30.15 2.57 8.23
CA ILE A 983 -30.22 1.14 8.56
C ILE A 983 -29.41 0.32 7.54
N SER A 984 -29.50 0.66 6.26
CA SER A 984 -28.76 -0.05 5.20
C SER A 984 -27.25 0.12 5.33
N ARG A 985 -26.77 1.30 5.75
CA ARG A 985 -25.35 1.55 6.02
C ARG A 985 -24.86 0.81 7.26
N GLU A 986 -25.69 0.70 8.30
CA GLU A 986 -25.37 -0.12 9.48
C GLU A 986 -25.22 -1.61 9.11
N LEU A 987 -26.03 -2.11 8.18
CA LEU A 987 -25.96 -3.49 7.69
C LEU A 987 -24.85 -3.75 6.65
N ASP A 988 -24.26 -2.70 6.10
CA ASP A 988 -23.49 -2.73 4.84
C ASP A 988 -24.30 -3.35 3.67
N ASP A 989 -25.61 -3.08 3.61
CA ASP A 989 -26.48 -3.48 2.50
C ASP A 989 -26.26 -2.57 1.30
N LYS A 990 -25.19 -2.83 0.55
CA LYS A 990 -24.80 -2.05 -0.64
C LYS A 990 -25.94 -1.91 -1.64
N ARG A 991 -26.78 -2.94 -1.78
CA ARG A 991 -27.91 -2.90 -2.71
C ARG A 991 -28.99 -1.94 -2.24
N MET A 992 -29.37 -2.01 -0.97
CA MET A 992 -30.39 -1.12 -0.42
C MET A 992 -29.87 0.33 -0.35
N ILE A 993 -28.58 0.52 -0.05
CA ILE A 993 -27.91 1.83 -0.19
C ILE A 993 -28.06 2.36 -1.61
N THR A 994 -27.73 1.55 -2.63
CA THR A 994 -27.89 1.93 -4.05
C THR A 994 -29.33 2.37 -4.35
N LEU A 995 -30.32 1.61 -3.91
CA LEU A 995 -31.73 1.96 -4.10
C LEU A 995 -32.10 3.29 -3.41
N CYS A 996 -31.65 3.50 -2.17
CA CYS A 996 -31.87 4.73 -1.42
C CYS A 996 -31.23 5.95 -2.11
N LEU A 997 -29.98 5.83 -2.56
CA LEU A 997 -29.29 6.91 -3.28
C LEU A 997 -30.02 7.27 -4.58
N GLY A 998 -30.45 6.27 -5.36
CA GLY A 998 -31.22 6.49 -6.59
C GLY A 998 -32.56 7.18 -6.32
N ASN A 999 -33.28 6.79 -5.27
CA ASN A 999 -34.54 7.42 -4.89
C ASN A 999 -34.33 8.86 -4.38
N ARG A 1000 -33.30 9.12 -3.56
CA ARG A 1000 -32.95 10.48 -3.11
C ARG A 1000 -32.51 11.36 -4.27
N ALA A 1001 -31.75 10.83 -5.22
CA ALA A 1001 -31.38 11.55 -6.44
C ALA A 1001 -32.62 11.97 -7.22
N LEU A 1002 -33.58 11.06 -7.41
CA LEU A 1002 -34.84 11.36 -8.10
C LEU A 1002 -35.61 12.46 -7.38
N ILE A 1003 -35.77 12.38 -6.06
CA ILE A 1003 -36.51 13.40 -5.28
C ILE A 1003 -35.79 14.75 -5.33
N ASN A 1004 -34.46 14.77 -5.15
CA ASN A 1004 -33.68 16.01 -5.22
C ASN A 1004 -33.78 16.65 -6.60
N ARG A 1005 -33.75 15.87 -7.68
CA ARG A 1005 -33.99 16.37 -9.04
C ARG A 1005 -35.37 17.02 -9.16
N GLN A 1006 -36.42 16.36 -8.66
CA GLN A 1006 -37.78 16.91 -8.69
C GLN A 1006 -37.93 18.18 -7.84
N LEU A 1007 -37.19 18.29 -6.73
CA LEU A 1007 -37.07 19.51 -5.92
C LEU A 1007 -36.11 20.56 -6.52
N ARG A 1008 -35.58 20.33 -7.73
CA ARG A 1008 -34.61 21.19 -8.43
C ARG A 1008 -33.29 21.40 -7.68
N ARG A 1009 -32.95 20.47 -6.78
CA ARG A 1009 -31.67 20.38 -6.05
C ARG A 1009 -30.65 19.58 -6.87
N PHE A 1010 -30.19 20.16 -7.97
CA PHE A 1010 -29.39 19.46 -8.98
C PHE A 1010 -28.01 19.02 -8.51
N GLU A 1011 -27.29 19.85 -7.76
CA GLU A 1011 -25.94 19.50 -7.27
C GLU A 1011 -25.97 18.28 -6.32
N PRO A 1012 -26.85 18.23 -5.30
CA PRO A 1012 -27.06 17.01 -4.52
C PRO A 1012 -27.49 15.81 -5.37
N ALA A 1013 -28.39 16.02 -6.34
CA ALA A 1013 -28.87 14.94 -7.20
C ALA A 1013 -27.75 14.33 -8.07
N GLU A 1014 -26.89 15.17 -8.65
CA GLU A 1014 -25.76 14.73 -9.48
C GLU A 1014 -24.77 13.89 -8.66
N LYS A 1015 -24.42 14.35 -7.45
CA LYS A 1015 -23.56 13.59 -6.55
C LYS A 1015 -24.16 12.22 -6.20
N LEU A 1016 -25.43 12.19 -5.81
CA LEU A 1016 -26.11 10.94 -5.46
C LEU A 1016 -26.19 9.97 -6.65
N ILE A 1017 -26.36 10.48 -7.88
CA ILE A 1017 -26.36 9.66 -9.11
C ILE A 1017 -24.99 9.03 -9.33
N LEU A 1018 -23.90 9.78 -9.14
CA LEU A 1018 -22.53 9.28 -9.31
C LEU A 1018 -22.24 8.17 -8.30
N ASP A 1019 -22.44 8.44 -7.01
CA ASP A 1019 -22.24 7.49 -5.91
C ASP A 1019 -23.05 6.19 -6.16
N CYS A 1020 -24.30 6.35 -6.57
CA CYS A 1020 -25.19 5.23 -6.88
C CYS A 1020 -24.75 4.42 -8.12
N SER A 1021 -24.24 5.09 -9.14
CA SER A 1021 -23.76 4.45 -10.37
C SER A 1021 -22.46 3.69 -10.15
N GLU A 1022 -21.56 4.20 -9.32
CA GLU A 1022 -20.33 3.51 -8.91
C GLU A 1022 -20.66 2.24 -8.12
N LEU A 1023 -21.52 2.34 -7.12
CA LEU A 1023 -21.94 1.19 -6.31
C LEU A 1023 -22.68 0.13 -7.15
N ALA A 1024 -23.55 0.55 -8.07
CA ALA A 1024 -24.22 -0.37 -8.99
C ALA A 1024 -23.24 -1.11 -9.92
N ARG A 1025 -22.15 -0.45 -10.37
CA ARG A 1025 -21.08 -1.09 -11.15
C ARG A 1025 -20.31 -2.11 -10.32
N GLU A 1026 -19.97 -1.78 -9.08
CA GLU A 1026 -19.30 -2.69 -8.14
C GLU A 1026 -20.13 -3.96 -7.92
N LEU A 1027 -21.44 -3.82 -7.70
CA LEU A 1027 -22.37 -4.93 -7.50
C LEU A 1027 -22.66 -5.74 -8.77
N GLY A 1028 -22.37 -5.17 -9.94
CA GLY A 1028 -22.78 -5.71 -11.23
C GLY A 1028 -24.29 -5.60 -11.50
N ASP A 1029 -25.00 -4.71 -10.83
CA ASP A 1029 -26.44 -4.46 -11.00
C ASP A 1029 -26.68 -3.54 -12.22
N ARG A 1030 -26.80 -4.17 -13.39
CA ARG A 1030 -26.99 -3.48 -14.67
C ARG A 1030 -28.34 -2.79 -14.79
N VAL A 1031 -29.38 -3.32 -14.15
CA VAL A 1031 -30.74 -2.75 -14.20
C VAL A 1031 -30.75 -1.41 -13.46
N THR A 1032 -30.20 -1.39 -12.25
CA THR A 1032 -30.17 -0.20 -11.40
C THR A 1032 -29.25 0.87 -12.01
N LEU A 1033 -28.08 0.46 -12.51
CA LEU A 1033 -27.18 1.36 -13.23
C LEU A 1033 -27.87 2.04 -14.42
N ALA A 1034 -28.55 1.27 -15.28
CA ALA A 1034 -29.25 1.80 -16.45
C ALA A 1034 -30.35 2.80 -16.06
N LYS A 1035 -31.13 2.51 -15.02
CA LYS A 1035 -32.17 3.42 -14.50
C LYS A 1035 -31.58 4.73 -13.97
N ASN A 1036 -30.46 4.66 -13.26
CA ASN A 1036 -29.80 5.85 -12.73
C ASN A 1036 -29.21 6.72 -13.84
N LEU A 1037 -28.56 6.11 -14.84
CA LEU A 1037 -28.02 6.82 -16.00
C LEU A 1037 -29.14 7.45 -16.86
N MET A 1038 -30.28 6.77 -17.01
CA MET A 1038 -31.47 7.35 -17.65
C MET A 1038 -31.96 8.60 -16.90
N ASN A 1039 -32.06 8.53 -15.57
CA ASN A 1039 -32.42 9.68 -14.74
C ASN A 1039 -31.39 10.81 -14.82
N ALA A 1040 -30.10 10.48 -14.92
CA ALA A 1040 -29.03 11.45 -15.16
C ALA A 1040 -29.18 12.15 -16.52
N GLY A 1041 -29.56 11.40 -17.56
CA GLY A 1041 -29.86 11.94 -18.88
C GLY A 1041 -30.96 13.00 -18.84
N ILE A 1042 -32.07 12.71 -18.13
CA ILE A 1042 -33.16 13.67 -17.92
C ILE A 1042 -32.66 14.91 -17.17
N MET A 1043 -31.90 14.72 -16.09
CA MET A 1043 -31.34 15.82 -15.29
C MET A 1043 -30.41 16.72 -16.12
N TYR A 1044 -29.51 16.15 -16.91
CA TYR A 1044 -28.59 16.92 -17.75
C TYR A 1044 -29.32 17.67 -18.86
N ASN A 1045 -30.41 17.12 -19.40
CA ASN A 1045 -31.30 17.85 -20.30
C ASN A 1045 -31.94 19.06 -19.60
N GLU A 1046 -32.39 18.93 -18.35
CA GLU A 1046 -32.93 20.04 -17.54
C GLU A 1046 -31.88 21.12 -17.23
N LEU A 1047 -30.60 20.74 -17.12
CA LEU A 1047 -29.46 21.64 -16.90
C LEU A 1047 -28.86 22.21 -18.20
N ALA A 1048 -29.43 21.89 -19.36
CA ALA A 1048 -28.89 22.23 -20.68
C ALA A 1048 -27.46 21.71 -20.95
N ARG A 1049 -27.05 20.62 -20.29
CA ARG A 1049 -25.79 19.89 -20.51
C ARG A 1049 -26.00 18.77 -21.52
N TYR A 1050 -26.32 19.13 -22.76
CA TYR A 1050 -26.82 18.18 -23.78
C TYR A 1050 -25.81 17.09 -24.17
N ASP A 1051 -24.51 17.38 -24.18
CA ASP A 1051 -23.49 16.38 -24.50
C ASP A 1051 -23.39 15.31 -23.41
N ASP A 1052 -23.47 15.71 -22.14
CA ASP A 1052 -23.54 14.78 -21.01
C ASP A 1052 -24.83 13.95 -21.06
N ALA A 1053 -25.97 14.60 -21.32
CA ALA A 1053 -27.26 13.93 -21.46
C ALA A 1053 -27.23 12.84 -22.53
N ARG A 1054 -26.65 13.13 -23.71
CA ARG A 1054 -26.47 12.17 -24.81
C ARG A 1054 -25.54 11.02 -24.43
N ARG A 1055 -24.43 11.30 -23.76
CA ARG A 1055 -23.45 10.29 -23.34
C ARG A 1055 -24.08 9.29 -22.38
N VAL A 1056 -24.69 9.76 -21.28
CA VAL A 1056 -25.26 8.86 -20.26
C VAL A 1056 -26.52 8.16 -20.75
N SER A 1057 -27.35 8.81 -21.57
CA SER A 1057 -28.55 8.17 -22.13
C SER A 1057 -28.19 7.09 -23.15
N ARG A 1058 -27.07 7.22 -23.87
CA ARG A 1058 -26.57 6.17 -24.77
C ARG A 1058 -26.13 4.94 -23.99
N GLU A 1059 -25.33 5.14 -22.93
CA GLU A 1059 -24.92 4.04 -22.05
C GLU A 1059 -26.14 3.35 -21.42
N ALA A 1060 -27.13 4.12 -20.94
CA ALA A 1060 -28.38 3.57 -20.43
C ALA A 1060 -29.17 2.78 -21.49
N SER A 1061 -29.27 3.31 -22.72
CA SER A 1061 -29.93 2.66 -23.85
C SER A 1061 -29.28 1.32 -24.19
N ASP A 1062 -27.95 1.27 -24.28
CA ASP A 1062 -27.20 0.05 -24.59
C ASP A 1062 -27.42 -1.01 -23.49
N LEU A 1063 -27.43 -0.59 -22.22
CA LEU A 1063 -27.73 -1.47 -21.11
C LEU A 1063 -29.17 -2.01 -21.16
N PHE A 1064 -30.17 -1.17 -21.45
CA PHE A 1064 -31.56 -1.63 -21.57
C PHE A 1064 -31.80 -2.50 -22.80
N ALA A 1065 -31.10 -2.23 -23.91
CA ALA A 1065 -31.12 -3.06 -25.10
C ALA A 1065 -30.59 -4.46 -24.80
N ALA A 1066 -29.46 -4.56 -24.11
CA ALA A 1066 -28.88 -5.84 -23.68
C ALA A 1066 -29.81 -6.63 -22.73
N GLN A 1067 -30.69 -5.94 -22.01
CA GLN A 1067 -31.64 -6.51 -21.05
C GLN A 1067 -33.05 -6.70 -21.63
N GLN A 1068 -33.26 -6.43 -22.93
CA GLN A 1068 -34.56 -6.54 -23.60
C GLN A 1068 -35.68 -5.73 -22.91
N HIS A 1069 -35.37 -4.50 -22.49
CA HIS A 1069 -36.34 -3.55 -21.94
C HIS A 1069 -36.67 -2.43 -22.96
N PRO A 1070 -37.47 -2.73 -24.02
CA PRO A 1070 -37.71 -1.78 -25.11
C PRO A 1070 -38.39 -0.48 -24.66
N HIS A 1071 -39.25 -0.54 -23.64
CA HIS A 1071 -39.92 0.64 -23.09
C HIS A 1071 -38.93 1.62 -22.44
N LEU A 1072 -37.99 1.13 -21.63
CA LEU A 1072 -36.98 1.98 -20.97
C LEU A 1072 -35.89 2.42 -21.95
N GLN A 1073 -35.56 1.57 -22.93
CA GLN A 1073 -34.69 1.95 -24.04
C GLN A 1073 -35.29 3.11 -24.84
N ALA A 1074 -36.60 3.05 -25.16
CA ALA A 1074 -37.28 4.13 -25.89
C ALA A 1074 -37.19 5.47 -25.15
N VAL A 1075 -37.34 5.50 -23.83
CA VAL A 1075 -37.16 6.72 -23.01
C VAL A 1075 -35.72 7.25 -23.07
N CYS A 1076 -34.72 6.36 -23.10
CA CYS A 1076 -33.32 6.79 -23.26
C CYS A 1076 -33.08 7.40 -24.65
N VAL A 1077 -33.65 6.81 -25.69
CA VAL A 1077 -33.57 7.33 -27.07
C VAL A 1077 -34.31 8.67 -27.19
N GLU A 1078 -35.46 8.83 -26.51
CA GLU A 1078 -36.18 10.10 -26.38
C GLU A 1078 -35.29 11.19 -25.75
N ASN A 1079 -34.59 10.89 -24.66
CA ASN A 1079 -33.65 11.83 -24.03
C ASN A 1079 -32.53 12.28 -24.99
N ILE A 1080 -32.04 11.38 -25.84
CA ILE A 1080 -31.05 11.68 -26.89
C ILE A 1080 -31.66 12.56 -27.97
N ALA A 1081 -32.90 12.26 -28.39
CA ALA A 1081 -33.64 13.04 -29.38
C ALA A 1081 -33.86 14.48 -28.90
N PHE A 1082 -34.32 14.65 -27.67
CA PHE A 1082 -34.53 15.95 -27.04
C PHE A 1082 -33.23 16.77 -27.00
N ALA A 1083 -32.12 16.16 -26.57
CA ALA A 1083 -30.81 16.81 -26.53
C ALA A 1083 -30.35 17.28 -27.93
N ALA A 1084 -30.53 16.44 -28.96
CA ALA A 1084 -30.19 16.79 -30.34
C ALA A 1084 -31.04 17.97 -30.85
N GLY A 1085 -32.34 17.96 -30.55
CA GLY A 1085 -33.24 19.06 -30.90
C GLY A 1085 -32.82 20.37 -30.25
N LYS A 1086 -32.51 20.37 -28.94
CA LYS A 1086 -32.03 21.59 -28.27
C LYS A 1086 -30.67 22.09 -28.77
N GLN A 1087 -29.87 21.24 -29.41
CA GLN A 1087 -28.62 21.61 -30.09
C GLN A 1087 -28.81 22.10 -31.54
N GLY A 1088 -30.05 22.14 -32.04
CA GLY A 1088 -30.39 22.59 -33.40
C GLY A 1088 -30.35 21.48 -34.47
N ASP A 1089 -30.11 20.22 -34.09
CA ASP A 1089 -30.13 19.07 -35.00
C ASP A 1089 -31.56 18.48 -35.06
N LEU A 1090 -32.44 19.17 -35.79
CA LEU A 1090 -33.83 18.74 -35.95
C LEU A 1090 -33.94 17.37 -36.65
N ASP A 1091 -33.18 17.15 -37.72
CA ASP A 1091 -33.25 15.90 -38.49
C ASP A 1091 -32.79 14.70 -37.65
N GLY A 1092 -31.69 14.86 -36.89
CA GLY A 1092 -31.22 13.86 -35.95
C GLY A 1092 -32.22 13.60 -34.81
N ALA A 1093 -32.86 14.65 -34.28
CA ALA A 1093 -33.90 14.51 -33.27
C ALA A 1093 -35.12 13.72 -33.78
N LEU A 1094 -35.66 14.08 -34.94
CA LEU A 1094 -36.82 13.40 -35.53
C LEU A 1094 -36.51 11.94 -35.88
N ALA A 1095 -35.29 11.65 -36.35
CA ALA A 1095 -34.85 10.27 -36.58
C ALA A 1095 -34.86 9.45 -35.28
N ARG A 1096 -34.39 10.02 -34.17
CA ARG A 1096 -34.35 9.36 -32.86
C ARG A 1096 -35.73 9.20 -32.23
N PHE A 1097 -36.64 10.18 -32.37
CA PHE A 1097 -38.03 9.99 -31.94
C PHE A 1097 -38.72 8.83 -32.69
N LYS A 1098 -38.48 8.70 -34.00
CA LYS A 1098 -38.99 7.56 -34.80
C LYS A 1098 -38.38 6.24 -34.36
N GLU A 1099 -37.08 6.21 -34.05
CA GLU A 1099 -36.40 5.05 -33.48
C GLU A 1099 -37.03 4.64 -32.14
N ALA A 1100 -37.28 5.59 -31.24
CA ALA A 1100 -37.92 5.34 -29.95
C ALA A 1100 -39.34 4.78 -30.10
N LEU A 1101 -40.14 5.32 -31.03
CA LEU A 1101 -41.48 4.80 -31.33
C LEU A 1101 -41.42 3.40 -31.96
N ALA A 1102 -40.45 3.13 -32.82
CA ALA A 1102 -40.27 1.81 -33.44
C ALA A 1102 -39.91 0.73 -32.41
N LEU A 1103 -39.16 1.07 -31.36
CA LEU A 1103 -38.87 0.17 -30.24
C LEU A 1103 -40.13 -0.24 -29.46
N LEU A 1104 -41.13 0.63 -29.38
CA LEU A 1104 -42.39 0.36 -28.68
C LEU A 1104 -43.35 -0.51 -29.50
N GLY A 1105 -43.34 -0.37 -30.83
CA GLY A 1105 -44.33 -1.02 -31.70
C GLY A 1105 -45.75 -0.61 -31.33
N ASP A 1106 -46.66 -1.60 -31.23
CA ASP A 1106 -48.03 -1.40 -30.73
C ASP A 1106 -48.14 -1.47 -29.19
N GLY A 1107 -47.02 -1.68 -28.49
CA GLY A 1107 -46.95 -1.80 -27.03
C GLY A 1107 -46.80 -0.45 -26.31
N ALA A 1108 -47.27 -0.37 -25.05
CA ALA A 1108 -47.16 0.81 -24.17
C ALA A 1108 -47.62 2.15 -24.81
N PRO A 1109 -48.92 2.26 -25.19
CA PRO A 1109 -49.44 3.41 -25.92
C PRO A 1109 -49.29 4.74 -25.16
N GLU A 1110 -49.26 4.69 -23.82
CA GLU A 1110 -49.02 5.87 -22.98
C GLU A 1110 -47.61 6.45 -23.18
N VAL A 1111 -46.57 5.61 -23.23
CA VAL A 1111 -45.19 6.03 -23.47
C VAL A 1111 -45.05 6.57 -24.88
N ALA A 1112 -45.68 5.91 -25.86
CA ALA A 1112 -45.67 6.36 -27.25
C ALA A 1112 -46.35 7.72 -27.41
N ALA A 1113 -47.43 8.00 -26.67
CA ALA A 1113 -48.07 9.32 -26.65
C ALA A 1113 -47.15 10.38 -26.04
N GLY A 1114 -46.43 10.07 -24.96
CA GLY A 1114 -45.42 10.96 -24.37
C GLY A 1114 -44.29 11.33 -25.35
N ILE A 1115 -43.72 10.33 -26.04
CA ILE A 1115 -42.67 10.53 -27.05
C ILE A 1115 -43.17 11.39 -28.22
N ARG A 1116 -44.40 11.16 -28.70
CA ARG A 1116 -45.02 12.01 -29.74
C ARG A 1116 -45.22 13.45 -29.26
N THR A 1117 -45.60 13.65 -27.99
CA THR A 1117 -45.69 14.99 -27.41
C THR A 1117 -44.33 15.70 -27.39
N ALA A 1118 -43.26 15.02 -26.96
CA ALA A 1118 -41.90 15.58 -26.98
C ALA A 1118 -41.42 15.91 -28.40
N MET A 1119 -41.80 15.09 -29.39
CA MET A 1119 -41.54 15.35 -30.80
C MET A 1119 -42.31 16.59 -31.30
N ALA A 1120 -43.57 16.77 -30.91
CA ALA A 1120 -44.37 17.94 -31.25
C ALA A 1120 -43.80 19.23 -30.67
N GLU A 1121 -43.31 19.21 -29.43
CA GLU A 1121 -42.60 20.34 -28.81
C GLU A 1121 -41.31 20.67 -29.55
N THR A 1122 -40.52 19.65 -29.92
CA THR A 1122 -39.27 19.85 -30.65
C THR A 1122 -39.50 20.48 -32.03
N LEU A 1123 -40.58 20.08 -32.72
CA LEU A 1123 -41.01 20.69 -33.97
C LEU A 1123 -41.41 22.16 -33.77
N LEU A 1124 -42.13 22.47 -32.69
CA LEU A 1124 -42.53 23.83 -32.35
C LEU A 1124 -41.31 24.72 -32.07
N ASP A 1125 -40.31 24.21 -31.35
CA ASP A 1125 -39.06 24.92 -31.04
C ASP A 1125 -38.23 25.26 -32.30
N HIS A 1126 -38.46 24.56 -33.41
CA HIS A 1126 -37.81 24.79 -34.71
C HIS A 1126 -38.76 25.41 -35.76
N ASP A 1127 -39.82 26.08 -35.30
CA ASP A 1127 -40.79 26.79 -36.15
C ASP A 1127 -41.56 25.90 -37.16
N ARG A 1128 -41.59 24.57 -36.96
CA ARG A 1128 -42.38 23.62 -37.77
C ARG A 1128 -43.81 23.50 -37.23
N THR A 1129 -44.50 24.63 -37.18
CA THR A 1129 -45.80 24.80 -36.49
C THR A 1129 -46.92 23.91 -37.05
N ALA A 1130 -47.00 23.72 -38.36
CA ALA A 1130 -48.04 22.89 -38.97
C ALA A 1130 -47.95 21.41 -38.54
N GLU A 1131 -46.75 20.83 -38.62
CA GLU A 1131 -46.49 19.44 -38.20
C GLU A 1131 -46.62 19.27 -36.68
N SER A 1132 -46.15 20.25 -35.91
CA SER A 1132 -46.33 20.27 -34.46
C SER A 1132 -47.82 20.26 -34.09
N ALA A 1133 -48.65 21.11 -34.72
CA ALA A 1133 -50.08 21.17 -34.44
C ALA A 1133 -50.82 19.89 -34.85
N GLU A 1134 -50.44 19.25 -35.95
CA GLU A 1134 -51.00 17.96 -36.37
C GLU A 1134 -50.71 16.87 -35.34
N LEU A 1135 -49.44 16.71 -34.96
CA LEU A 1135 -49.02 15.69 -34.00
C LEU A 1135 -49.56 15.94 -32.59
N ALA A 1136 -49.55 17.20 -32.13
CA ALA A 1136 -50.10 17.57 -30.83
C ALA A 1136 -51.62 17.29 -30.76
N ARG A 1137 -52.36 17.47 -31.86
CA ARG A 1137 -53.79 17.16 -31.93
C ARG A 1137 -54.06 15.66 -31.78
N GLU A 1138 -53.23 14.81 -32.39
CA GLU A 1138 -53.29 13.36 -32.20
C GLU A 1138 -53.07 12.98 -30.72
N CYS A 1139 -52.02 13.53 -30.09
CA CYS A 1139 -51.73 13.30 -28.69
C CYS A 1139 -52.88 13.75 -27.76
N VAL A 1140 -53.42 14.95 -27.96
CA VAL A 1140 -54.56 15.46 -27.17
C VAL A 1140 -55.77 14.53 -27.33
N GLY A 1141 -56.05 14.07 -28.55
CA GLY A 1141 -57.12 13.10 -28.81
C GLY A 1141 -56.92 11.78 -28.05
N TYR A 1142 -55.69 11.25 -28.04
CA TYR A 1142 -55.34 10.05 -27.27
C TYR A 1142 -55.61 10.25 -25.76
N TRP A 1143 -55.08 11.33 -25.16
CA TRP A 1143 -55.22 11.57 -23.72
C TRP A 1143 -56.66 11.82 -23.29
N ARG A 1144 -57.45 12.54 -24.10
CA ARG A 1144 -58.90 12.72 -23.88
C ARG A 1144 -59.64 11.38 -23.84
N ALA A 1145 -59.34 10.48 -24.77
CA ALA A 1145 -59.98 9.17 -24.86
C ALA A 1145 -59.66 8.24 -23.68
N HIS A 1146 -58.50 8.42 -23.03
CA HIS A 1146 -58.00 7.53 -21.98
C HIS A 1146 -58.15 8.09 -20.54
N GLY A 1147 -58.85 9.21 -20.35
CA GLY A 1147 -59.34 9.65 -19.04
C GLY A 1147 -58.26 9.99 -18.01
N ARG A 1148 -57.14 10.57 -18.42
CA ARG A 1148 -56.02 10.97 -17.54
C ARG A 1148 -55.86 12.50 -17.51
N PRO A 1149 -56.83 13.25 -16.95
CA PRO A 1149 -56.81 14.71 -16.99
C PRO A 1149 -55.60 15.30 -16.26
N ASP A 1150 -55.13 14.69 -15.17
CA ASP A 1150 -53.98 15.17 -14.38
C ASP A 1150 -52.64 14.56 -14.86
N ASN A 1151 -52.37 14.60 -16.17
CA ASN A 1151 -51.10 14.13 -16.75
C ASN A 1151 -50.27 15.32 -17.30
N ARG A 1152 -48.97 15.38 -16.96
CA ARG A 1152 -48.06 16.41 -17.50
C ARG A 1152 -47.86 16.33 -19.01
N ASP A 1153 -47.82 15.13 -19.57
CA ASP A 1153 -47.69 14.97 -21.02
C ASP A 1153 -48.97 15.39 -21.75
N TYR A 1154 -50.12 15.31 -21.07
CA TYR A 1154 -51.37 15.89 -21.58
C TYR A 1154 -51.30 17.43 -21.59
N PHE A 1155 -50.87 18.04 -20.48
CA PHE A 1155 -50.64 19.49 -20.43
C PHE A 1155 -49.65 19.97 -21.49
N ARG A 1156 -48.55 19.24 -21.70
CA ARG A 1156 -47.55 19.50 -22.74
C ARG A 1156 -48.16 19.42 -24.14
N ALA A 1157 -48.96 18.39 -24.43
CA ALA A 1157 -49.65 18.24 -25.72
C ALA A 1157 -50.66 19.38 -25.97
N LEU A 1158 -51.45 19.76 -24.97
CA LEU A 1158 -52.37 20.90 -25.06
C LEU A 1158 -51.61 22.22 -25.29
N THR A 1159 -50.48 22.40 -24.60
CA THR A 1159 -49.64 23.59 -24.75
C THR A 1159 -49.05 23.67 -26.16
N ALA A 1160 -48.49 22.57 -26.68
CA ALA A 1160 -47.98 22.50 -28.04
C ALA A 1160 -49.08 22.77 -29.07
N LEU A 1161 -50.26 22.17 -28.93
CA LEU A 1161 -51.41 22.39 -29.81
C LEU A 1161 -51.89 23.85 -29.79
N ALA A 1162 -51.98 24.45 -28.60
CA ALA A 1162 -52.37 25.84 -28.44
C ALA A 1162 -51.38 26.80 -29.09
N LEU A 1163 -50.07 26.61 -28.84
CA LEU A 1163 -49.02 27.50 -29.36
C LEU A 1163 -48.80 27.33 -30.87
N ALA A 1164 -48.80 26.09 -31.38
CA ALA A 1164 -48.57 25.79 -32.79
C ALA A 1164 -49.81 26.07 -33.66
N GLY A 1165 -51.00 25.73 -33.16
CA GLY A 1165 -52.26 25.82 -33.89
C GLY A 1165 -53.09 27.08 -33.60
N SER A 1166 -52.68 27.92 -32.63
CA SER A 1166 -53.51 29.01 -32.09
C SER A 1166 -54.87 28.50 -31.59
N ASP A 1167 -54.91 27.30 -31.03
CA ASP A 1167 -56.14 26.64 -30.58
C ASP A 1167 -56.59 27.19 -29.22
N ALA A 1168 -57.65 28.00 -29.24
CA ALA A 1168 -58.17 28.66 -28.05
C ALA A 1168 -58.87 27.71 -27.06
N GLU A 1169 -59.30 26.53 -27.50
CA GLU A 1169 -59.89 25.51 -26.62
C GLU A 1169 -58.77 24.79 -25.87
N ALA A 1170 -57.74 24.33 -26.58
CA ALA A 1170 -56.57 23.71 -25.97
C ALA A 1170 -55.87 24.66 -24.98
N ALA A 1171 -55.81 25.95 -25.30
CA ALA A 1171 -55.25 26.98 -24.41
C ALA A 1171 -56.05 27.13 -23.10
N ARG A 1172 -57.38 27.07 -23.16
CA ARG A 1172 -58.24 27.14 -21.96
C ARG A 1172 -58.05 25.90 -21.09
N GLU A 1173 -58.07 24.73 -21.70
CA GLU A 1173 -57.91 23.47 -20.99
C GLU A 1173 -56.53 23.35 -20.32
N ALA A 1174 -55.45 23.75 -21.02
CA ALA A 1174 -54.11 23.82 -20.43
C ALA A 1174 -54.06 24.76 -19.21
N LEU A 1175 -54.71 25.93 -19.28
CA LEU A 1175 -54.74 26.88 -18.17
C LEU A 1175 -55.56 26.39 -16.96
N GLU A 1176 -56.63 25.63 -17.18
CA GLU A 1176 -57.39 24.98 -16.11
C GLU A 1176 -56.58 23.87 -15.43
N LEU A 1177 -55.71 23.20 -16.19
CA LEU A 1177 -54.91 22.10 -15.69
C LEU A 1177 -53.62 22.54 -14.97
N ALA A 1178 -53.04 23.69 -15.36
CA ALA A 1178 -51.77 24.16 -14.83
C ALA A 1178 -51.71 24.28 -13.27
N PRO A 1179 -52.75 24.78 -12.57
CA PRO A 1179 -52.77 24.82 -11.11
C PRO A 1179 -52.85 23.42 -10.48
N ARG A 1180 -53.62 22.50 -11.07
CA ARG A 1180 -53.77 21.12 -10.58
C ARG A 1180 -52.46 20.33 -10.68
N LEU A 1181 -51.67 20.62 -11.70
CA LEU A 1181 -50.35 20.01 -11.93
C LEU A 1181 -49.21 20.74 -11.22
N HIS A 1182 -49.49 21.79 -10.45
CA HIS A 1182 -48.49 22.59 -9.75
C HIS A 1182 -47.36 23.06 -10.68
N ILE A 1183 -47.70 23.49 -11.91
CA ILE A 1183 -46.70 23.80 -12.96
C ILE A 1183 -45.74 24.90 -12.50
N LEU A 1184 -46.24 25.96 -11.86
CA LEU A 1184 -45.39 27.07 -11.39
C LEU A 1184 -44.66 26.76 -10.08
N ASP A 1185 -45.19 25.88 -9.23
CA ASP A 1185 -44.50 25.44 -8.01
C ASP A 1185 -43.32 24.52 -8.37
N SER A 1186 -43.47 23.74 -9.46
CA SER A 1186 -42.47 22.78 -9.93
C SER A 1186 -41.48 23.35 -10.95
N ASP A 1187 -41.86 24.35 -11.74
CA ASP A 1187 -40.94 25.12 -12.56
C ASP A 1187 -41.24 26.64 -12.48
N PRO A 1188 -40.61 27.37 -11.56
CA PRO A 1188 -40.78 28.81 -11.44
C PRO A 1188 -40.02 29.59 -12.52
N SER A 1189 -39.50 28.91 -13.56
CA SER A 1189 -38.67 29.52 -14.59
C SER A 1189 -39.42 30.64 -15.35
N PRO A 1190 -38.69 31.65 -15.86
CA PRO A 1190 -39.25 32.66 -16.74
C PRO A 1190 -39.95 32.05 -17.98
N LEU A 1191 -39.45 30.92 -18.49
CA LEU A 1191 -39.99 30.20 -19.64
C LEU A 1191 -41.37 29.59 -19.36
N ALA A 1192 -41.57 28.97 -18.20
CA ALA A 1192 -42.87 28.45 -17.79
C ALA A 1192 -43.91 29.57 -17.64
N ARG A 1193 -43.50 30.70 -17.02
CA ARG A 1193 -44.34 31.90 -16.89
C ARG A 1193 -44.70 32.51 -18.25
N GLU A 1194 -43.74 32.56 -19.17
CA GLU A 1194 -43.95 33.05 -20.53
C GLU A 1194 -44.92 32.15 -21.31
N SER A 1195 -44.78 30.83 -21.19
CA SER A 1195 -45.67 29.86 -21.83
C SER A 1195 -47.11 30.02 -21.35
N LEU A 1196 -47.32 30.12 -20.03
CA LEU A 1196 -48.65 30.40 -19.46
C LEU A 1196 -49.20 31.76 -19.90
N ARG A 1197 -48.34 32.77 -20.08
CA ARG A 1197 -48.76 34.08 -20.61
C ARG A 1197 -49.21 33.98 -22.07
N LYS A 1198 -48.49 33.23 -22.91
CA LYS A 1198 -48.88 32.97 -24.31
C LYS A 1198 -50.21 32.22 -24.37
N LEU A 1199 -50.40 31.20 -23.53
CA LEU A 1199 -51.68 30.47 -23.42
C LEU A 1199 -52.83 31.40 -23.01
N LYS A 1200 -52.62 32.32 -22.05
CA LYS A 1200 -53.62 33.34 -21.66
C LYS A 1200 -54.00 34.27 -22.82
N ASN A 1201 -53.03 34.64 -23.65
CA ASN A 1201 -53.31 35.48 -24.82
C ASN A 1201 -54.13 34.72 -25.88
N ILE A 1202 -53.79 33.45 -26.14
CA ILE A 1202 -54.45 32.62 -27.16
C ILE A 1202 -55.88 32.23 -26.74
N SER A 1203 -56.11 31.97 -25.44
CA SER A 1203 -57.43 31.61 -24.93
C SER A 1203 -58.46 32.74 -24.99
N GLY A 1204 -58.02 33.99 -25.16
CA GLY A 1204 -58.88 35.18 -25.09
C GLY A 1204 -59.39 35.47 -23.66
N ALA A 1205 -58.81 34.85 -22.63
CA ALA A 1205 -59.23 35.06 -21.25
C ALA A 1205 -58.77 36.44 -20.74
N THR A 1206 -59.68 37.41 -20.71
CA THR A 1206 -59.48 38.68 -19.99
C THR A 1206 -59.36 38.42 -18.49
N THR A 1207 -58.22 38.83 -17.92
CA THR A 1207 -57.85 38.85 -16.49
C THR A 1207 -59.02 38.72 -15.50
N ARG A 1208 -59.11 37.56 -14.84
CA ARG A 1208 -59.41 37.36 -13.40
C ARG A 1208 -59.32 35.87 -13.06
N THR A 1209 -58.13 35.39 -12.71
CA THR A 1209 -57.68 35.06 -11.33
C THR A 1209 -56.20 34.70 -11.40
#